data_AF-A0A2T2WK43-F1
#
_entry.id   AF-A0A2T2WK43-F1
#
_cell.length_a   1.000
_cell.length_b   1.000
_cell.length_c   1.000
_cell.angle_alpha   90.00
_cell.angle_beta   90.00
_cell.angle_gamma   90.00
#
_symmetry.space_group_name_H-M   'P 1'
#
loop_
_entity.id
_entity.type
_entity.pdbx_description
1 polymer ?
#
loop_
_entity_poly.entity_id
_entity_poly.type
_entity_poly.pdbx_seq_one_letter_code
_entity_poly.pdbx_strand_id
1 'polypeptide(L)'
;MHRRIGVEGDRIRSQLTSASQKQPSAGSLPILQHGLVLALFLALSLAFFGWPVIGHMQSRYIGQTEDPVQFIAAMLWWPWAIQHGTNPFIDHWLWAPHGQPLLWVTSMPSISLLLSPVTALWGPVASYNVAEILGPALSAWSMYFLLRVFTRSLVLQMWGGYVFGFSSYTIGQTLAHLFLTWTFPLPLLVLIGVRVYQYQAKNIRPPVRYRVWASILLLFLFGASLEIFATLAFFVTVTLALALILSHRRRDLRSRLLVFIRWELATYGLVVVLLSPAVIWMAAHPAFSGPPHSPVTFSTDLLNFFIPTYVTWLGGQVFWGVSHLFLGNWFEQGAYLGLPLIVLSVISIQKNWDQFWIKILSGMLICVAVLSLGPILHIAGYPFIPLPWTVFQHVPILQDALPARFSVYVAFLVSLLTTMGLDRLSPDKLRVKYYALAGVSLLFLLPNVSWGRSGWSTPMDIPSFFLKPSEYQRIIPHNSNVLIFPYGSYGNGIAMQIHTDFWFRLANGYWGIPPSKYGEWPVVQQLWLLPAIPHNAAIAVQFAGLLKNQGVRRVVALSPYALPAGRLLKEIPGSRKIYSGPHVAVWSISPAKAFSGTPSLSSVLSRSDLLQFQALNNAARMWLIRHPGDVGPLSPAFLESRHLLNSSFGAIANSGANRYWTDDGGWVGAVGRDMYGIGITGSGTEIEPIIRQDGPTARRIYFPYPRQLTKARYSVIHHIRSGELLMVFSAPPKSSLH
;
A
#
# COMPACT_ATOMS: atom_id res chain seq x y z
N MET A 1 -72.55 -25.53 -22.04
CA MET A 1 -71.08 -25.55 -22.22
C MET A 1 -70.72 -24.38 -23.15
N HIS A 2 -69.67 -23.62 -22.86
CA HIS A 2 -69.17 -22.41 -23.58
C HIS A 2 -69.83 -21.04 -23.30
N ARG A 3 -69.36 -20.35 -22.24
CA ARG A 3 -69.08 -18.89 -22.17
C ARG A 3 -68.63 -18.51 -20.75
N ARG A 4 -67.37 -18.80 -20.39
CA ARG A 4 -66.68 -18.27 -19.20
C ARG A 4 -65.15 -18.38 -19.37
N ILE A 5 -64.60 -17.72 -20.39
CA ILE A 5 -63.15 -17.46 -20.50
C ILE A 5 -63.05 -16.10 -21.19
N GLY A 6 -62.76 -15.04 -20.45
CA GLY A 6 -62.69 -13.69 -21.04
C GLY A 6 -62.58 -12.51 -20.09
N VAL A 7 -62.58 -12.70 -18.77
CA VAL A 7 -62.60 -11.57 -17.81
C VAL A 7 -61.37 -11.53 -16.87
N GLU A 8 -60.51 -12.56 -16.88
CA GLU A 8 -59.33 -12.62 -16.00
C GLU A 8 -58.03 -12.06 -16.60
N GLY A 9 -57.93 -11.96 -17.93
CA GLY A 9 -56.76 -11.39 -18.62
C GLY A 9 -56.63 -9.87 -18.47
N ASP A 10 -57.76 -9.16 -18.39
CA ASP A 10 -57.77 -7.68 -18.31
C ASP A 10 -57.54 -7.16 -16.90
N ARG A 11 -57.87 -7.92 -15.84
CA ARG A 11 -57.54 -7.53 -14.46
C ARG A 11 -56.04 -7.60 -14.17
N ILE A 12 -55.32 -8.57 -14.74
CA ILE A 12 -53.86 -8.69 -14.56
C ILE A 12 -53.10 -7.64 -15.40
N ARG A 13 -53.59 -7.31 -16.61
CA ARG A 13 -53.06 -6.15 -17.36
C ARG A 13 -53.31 -4.83 -16.64
N SER A 14 -54.49 -4.65 -16.01
CA SER A 14 -54.82 -3.42 -15.27
C SER A 14 -54.01 -3.23 -13.99
N GLN A 15 -53.57 -4.30 -13.31
CA GLN A 15 -52.70 -4.18 -12.13
C GLN A 15 -51.22 -3.93 -12.48
N LEU A 16 -50.78 -4.35 -13.68
CA LEU A 16 -49.45 -4.00 -14.21
C LEU A 16 -49.41 -2.61 -14.86
N THR A 17 -50.54 -2.06 -15.31
CA THR A 17 -50.61 -0.70 -15.87
C THR A 17 -51.05 0.37 -14.85
N SER A 18 -51.82 0.04 -13.80
CA SER A 18 -52.20 1.01 -12.74
C SER A 18 -51.07 1.33 -11.75
N ALA A 19 -50.04 0.48 -11.63
CA ALA A 19 -48.79 0.83 -10.95
C ALA A 19 -47.89 1.76 -11.79
N SER A 20 -48.28 2.06 -13.03
CA SER A 20 -47.56 2.94 -13.97
C SER A 20 -48.22 4.31 -14.17
N GLN A 21 -49.27 4.67 -13.43
CA GLN A 21 -49.83 6.03 -13.46
C GLN A 21 -49.45 6.83 -12.22
N LYS A 22 -48.74 7.94 -12.49
CA LYS A 22 -48.16 8.92 -11.57
C LYS A 22 -46.96 8.39 -10.76
N GLN A 23 -45.91 7.95 -11.48
CA GLN A 23 -44.61 8.54 -11.14
C GLN A 23 -44.80 10.04 -11.31
N PRO A 24 -44.61 10.87 -10.26
CA PRO A 24 -44.28 12.26 -10.54
C PRO A 24 -43.16 12.19 -11.58
N SER A 25 -43.25 12.98 -12.65
CA SER A 25 -42.02 13.45 -13.30
C SER A 25 -41.03 13.70 -12.16
N ALA A 26 -39.78 13.22 -12.29
CA ALA A 26 -38.76 13.55 -11.31
C ALA A 26 -38.74 15.08 -11.24
N GLY A 27 -39.51 15.64 -10.30
CA GLY A 27 -39.65 17.06 -10.10
C GLY A 27 -38.22 17.45 -9.85
N SER A 28 -37.71 18.33 -10.69
CA SER A 28 -36.43 18.98 -10.46
C SER A 28 -36.53 19.57 -9.07
N LEU A 29 -36.08 18.82 -8.07
CA LEU A 29 -35.74 19.39 -6.79
C LEU A 29 -34.79 20.54 -7.14
N PRO A 30 -35.00 21.72 -6.56
CA PRO A 30 -34.22 22.89 -6.95
C PRO A 30 -32.73 22.52 -6.85
N ILE A 31 -31.92 22.96 -7.81
CA ILE A 31 -30.45 22.78 -7.79
C ILE A 31 -29.88 23.11 -6.39
N LEU A 32 -30.49 24.09 -5.72
CA LEU A 32 -30.28 24.45 -4.33
C LEU A 32 -30.29 23.26 -3.36
N GLN A 33 -31.26 22.35 -3.45
CA GLN A 33 -31.33 21.19 -2.55
C GLN A 33 -30.15 20.23 -2.76
N HIS A 34 -29.72 20.01 -4.01
CA HIS A 34 -28.55 19.19 -4.28
C HIS A 34 -27.27 19.83 -3.74
N GLY A 35 -27.16 21.16 -3.86
CA GLY A 35 -26.11 21.96 -3.25
C GLY A 35 -26.12 21.88 -1.72
N LEU A 36 -27.29 21.96 -1.07
CA LEU A 36 -27.42 21.87 0.39
C LEU A 36 -27.00 20.49 0.92
N VAL A 37 -27.37 19.41 0.23
CA VAL A 37 -26.93 18.05 0.63
C VAL A 37 -25.41 17.90 0.48
N LEU A 38 -24.82 18.43 -0.59
CA LEU A 38 -23.37 18.45 -0.74
C LEU A 38 -22.71 19.29 0.36
N ALA A 39 -23.24 20.48 0.65
CA ALA A 39 -22.73 21.35 1.70
C ALA A 39 -22.78 20.67 3.08
N LEU A 40 -23.83 19.91 3.37
CA LEU A 40 -23.93 19.10 4.59
C LEU A 40 -22.83 18.04 4.64
N PHE A 41 -22.62 17.26 3.58
CA PHE A 41 -21.57 16.24 3.56
C PHE A 41 -20.16 16.86 3.63
N LEU A 42 -19.94 18.01 3.00
CA LEU A 42 -18.70 18.78 3.13
C LEU A 42 -18.50 19.27 4.56
N ALA A 43 -19.54 19.78 5.21
CA ALA A 43 -19.48 20.21 6.60
C ALA A 43 -19.14 19.05 7.54
N LEU A 44 -19.72 17.86 7.32
CA LEU A 44 -19.38 16.64 8.06
C LEU A 44 -17.93 16.21 7.82
N SER A 45 -17.49 16.19 6.57
CA SER A 45 -16.10 15.85 6.22
C SER A 45 -15.09 16.83 6.83
N LEU A 46 -15.41 18.14 6.81
CA LEU A 46 -14.62 19.16 7.48
C LEU A 46 -14.61 18.97 9.00
N ALA A 47 -15.76 18.68 9.62
CA ALA A 47 -15.85 18.49 11.07
C ALA A 47 -15.05 17.27 11.54
N PHE A 48 -15.09 16.17 10.76
CA PHE A 48 -14.44 14.92 11.12
C PHE A 48 -12.95 14.91 10.78
N PHE A 49 -12.59 15.32 9.57
CA PHE A 49 -11.24 15.15 9.03
C PHE A 49 -10.52 16.47 8.80
N GLY A 50 -11.25 17.55 8.48
CA GLY A 50 -10.66 18.86 8.15
C GLY A 50 -10.22 19.69 9.36
N TRP A 51 -10.95 19.64 10.47
CA TRP A 51 -10.68 20.45 11.68
C TRP A 51 -9.22 20.43 12.17
N PRO A 52 -8.48 19.29 12.15
CA PRO A 52 -7.10 19.22 12.60
C PRO A 52 -6.15 20.07 11.76
N VAL A 53 -6.45 20.30 10.48
CA VAL A 53 -5.59 21.02 9.53
C VAL A 53 -6.08 22.44 9.21
N ILE A 54 -7.27 22.83 9.68
CA ILE A 54 -7.74 24.23 9.57
C ILE A 54 -6.71 25.16 10.24
N GLY A 55 -6.31 26.21 9.50
CA GLY A 55 -5.24 27.14 9.90
C GLY A 55 -3.81 26.66 9.61
N HIS A 56 -3.63 25.39 9.22
CA HIS A 56 -2.33 24.77 8.94
C HIS A 56 -2.32 23.94 7.64
N MET A 57 -3.15 24.31 6.66
CA MET A 57 -3.35 23.54 5.42
C MET A 57 -2.06 23.27 4.62
N GLN A 58 -1.00 24.05 4.84
CA GLN A 58 0.29 23.93 4.15
C GLN A 58 1.38 23.25 4.99
N SER A 59 1.19 23.16 6.31
CA SER A 59 2.21 22.70 7.27
C SER A 59 1.80 21.44 8.03
N ARG A 60 0.55 20.97 7.85
CA ARG A 60 0.03 19.72 8.38
C ARG A 60 -0.79 19.01 7.31
N TYR A 61 -0.82 17.69 7.36
CA TYR A 61 -1.65 16.87 6.48
C TYR A 61 -2.59 15.97 7.28
N ILE A 62 -3.77 15.68 6.73
CA ILE A 62 -4.71 14.69 7.28
C ILE A 62 -4.09 13.30 7.15
N GLY A 63 -4.19 12.50 8.20
CA GLY A 63 -3.65 11.15 8.24
C GLY A 63 -2.38 11.00 9.07
N GLN A 64 -1.89 9.77 9.05
CA GLN A 64 -0.81 9.21 9.85
C GLN A 64 0.22 8.56 8.93
N THR A 65 1.37 8.16 9.49
CA THR A 65 2.44 7.43 8.79
C THR A 65 3.04 8.16 7.59
N GLU A 66 3.87 7.44 6.82
CA GLU A 66 4.65 7.90 5.68
C GLU A 66 3.87 7.91 4.35
N ASP A 67 2.78 7.16 4.23
CA ASP A 67 2.01 7.03 2.99
C ASP A 67 1.42 8.36 2.49
N PRO A 68 0.83 9.23 3.34
CA PRO A 68 0.33 10.52 2.88
C PRO A 68 1.37 11.39 2.16
N VAL A 69 2.65 11.32 2.58
CA VAL A 69 3.73 12.09 1.95
C VAL A 69 3.93 11.69 0.49
N GLN A 70 3.79 10.41 0.16
CA GLN A 70 3.88 9.94 -1.22
C GLN A 70 2.76 10.52 -2.09
N PHE A 71 1.56 10.71 -1.52
CA PHE A 71 0.44 11.28 -2.23
C PHE A 71 0.54 12.80 -2.34
N ILE A 72 1.08 13.47 -1.33
CA ILE A 72 1.49 14.89 -1.44
C ILE A 72 2.53 15.05 -2.55
N ALA A 73 3.48 14.12 -2.67
CA ALA A 73 4.44 14.09 -3.77
C ALA A 73 3.76 13.95 -5.13
N ALA A 74 2.81 13.04 -5.25
CA ALA A 74 2.02 12.84 -6.47
C ALA A 74 1.27 14.11 -6.89
N MET A 75 0.68 14.85 -5.92
CA MET A 75 -0.02 16.11 -6.19
C MET A 75 0.87 17.14 -6.90
N LEU A 76 2.18 17.15 -6.62
CA LEU A 76 3.14 18.02 -7.29
C LEU A 76 3.71 17.39 -8.57
N TRP A 77 4.12 16.11 -8.52
CA TRP A 77 4.84 15.46 -9.61
C TRP A 77 4.09 15.50 -10.94
N TRP A 78 2.81 15.12 -10.98
CA TRP A 78 2.07 15.03 -12.23
C TRP A 78 1.97 16.37 -12.99
N PRO A 79 1.48 17.47 -12.39
CA PRO A 79 1.48 18.75 -13.08
C PRO A 79 2.90 19.25 -13.39
N TRP A 80 3.85 19.05 -12.47
CA TRP A 80 5.24 19.47 -12.65
C TRP A 80 5.91 18.76 -13.83
N ALA A 81 5.77 17.44 -13.94
CA ALA A 81 6.39 16.65 -15.00
C ALA A 81 5.85 17.03 -16.39
N ILE A 82 4.53 17.25 -16.49
CA ILE A 82 3.89 17.71 -17.72
C ILE A 82 4.39 19.12 -18.09
N GLN A 83 4.43 20.03 -17.12
CA GLN A 83 4.89 21.40 -17.34
C GLN A 83 6.35 21.47 -17.80
N HIS A 84 7.20 20.57 -17.29
CA HIS A 84 8.62 20.51 -17.62
C HIS A 84 8.94 19.58 -18.81
N GLY A 85 7.93 19.01 -19.47
CA GLY A 85 8.12 18.16 -20.66
C GLY A 85 8.86 16.85 -20.38
N THR A 86 8.84 16.38 -19.14
CA THR A 86 9.44 15.09 -18.75
C THR A 86 8.38 13.97 -18.80
N ASN A 87 8.81 12.72 -18.91
CA ASN A 87 7.90 11.58 -18.91
C ASN A 87 7.22 11.44 -17.53
N PRO A 88 5.90 11.68 -17.41
CA PRO A 88 5.24 11.65 -16.11
C PRO A 88 5.06 10.21 -15.56
N PHE A 89 5.25 9.18 -16.40
CA PHE A 89 5.16 7.78 -15.99
C PHE A 89 6.41 7.26 -15.29
N ILE A 90 7.53 8.00 -15.34
CA ILE A 90 8.75 7.67 -14.61
C ILE A 90 9.24 8.89 -13.86
N ASP A 91 9.27 8.80 -12.53
CA ASP A 91 9.90 9.81 -11.69
C ASP A 91 11.42 9.58 -11.64
N HIS A 92 12.18 10.28 -12.47
CA HIS A 92 13.65 10.25 -12.45
C HIS A 92 14.29 11.06 -11.30
N TRP A 93 13.48 11.74 -10.50
CA TRP A 93 13.88 12.46 -9.32
C TRP A 93 13.80 11.60 -8.05
N LEU A 94 13.11 10.47 -8.08
CA LEU A 94 13.12 9.46 -7.02
C LEU A 94 13.91 8.23 -7.46
N TRP A 95 14.68 7.60 -6.57
CA TRP A 95 15.55 6.45 -6.90
C TRP A 95 16.50 6.72 -8.09
N ALA A 96 17.06 7.93 -8.14
CA ALA A 96 17.96 8.36 -9.20
C ALA A 96 19.28 7.54 -9.22
N PRO A 97 19.85 7.30 -10.42
CA PRO A 97 19.44 7.81 -11.72
C PRO A 97 18.35 6.96 -12.42
N HIS A 98 17.96 5.82 -11.87
CA HIS A 98 17.05 4.89 -12.54
C HIS A 98 15.61 5.38 -12.61
N GLY A 99 15.14 6.01 -11.53
CA GLY A 99 13.78 6.49 -11.45
C GLY A 99 12.80 5.48 -10.85
N GLN A 100 11.60 5.96 -10.51
CA GLN A 100 10.48 5.15 -10.05
C GLN A 100 9.40 5.05 -11.15
N PRO A 101 9.00 3.84 -11.59
CA PRO A 101 7.93 3.69 -12.57
C PRO A 101 6.56 3.90 -11.90
N LEU A 102 5.98 5.08 -12.11
CA LEU A 102 4.77 5.53 -11.40
C LEU A 102 3.48 4.84 -11.83
N LEU A 103 3.44 4.14 -12.96
CA LEU A 103 2.27 3.34 -13.34
C LEU A 103 2.21 2.00 -12.60
N TRP A 104 3.31 1.57 -11.98
CA TRP A 104 3.38 0.33 -11.20
C TRP A 104 3.23 0.57 -9.69
N VAL A 105 3.22 1.82 -9.25
CA VAL A 105 2.97 2.22 -7.86
C VAL A 105 1.77 3.16 -7.80
N THR A 106 1.19 3.33 -6.62
CA THR A 106 0.05 4.22 -6.45
C THR A 106 0.48 5.68 -6.59
N SER A 107 0.22 6.28 -7.76
CA SER A 107 0.64 7.65 -8.10
C SER A 107 -0.53 8.59 -8.43
N MET A 108 -1.77 8.10 -8.47
CA MET A 108 -3.02 8.90 -8.55
C MET A 108 -3.02 10.11 -9.52
N PRO A 109 -2.65 9.97 -10.82
CA PRO A 109 -2.69 11.06 -11.81
C PRO A 109 -4.02 11.80 -11.87
N SER A 110 -5.15 11.08 -11.81
CA SER A 110 -6.46 11.70 -12.01
C SER A 110 -6.82 12.69 -10.90
N ILE A 111 -6.48 12.38 -9.64
CA ILE A 111 -6.71 13.27 -8.50
C ILE A 111 -5.71 14.44 -8.57
N SER A 112 -4.44 14.13 -8.82
CA SER A 112 -3.35 15.12 -8.88
C SER A 112 -3.57 16.18 -9.95
N LEU A 113 -4.01 15.78 -11.15
CA LEU A 113 -4.31 16.70 -12.24
C LEU A 113 -5.59 17.49 -11.99
N LEU A 114 -6.62 16.86 -11.43
CA LEU A 114 -7.87 17.54 -11.07
C LEU A 114 -7.63 18.66 -10.04
N LEU A 115 -6.74 18.44 -9.08
CA LEU A 115 -6.39 19.44 -8.06
C LEU A 115 -5.12 20.24 -8.38
N SER A 116 -4.58 20.13 -9.60
CA SER A 116 -3.41 20.92 -10.00
C SER A 116 -3.57 22.44 -9.82
N PRO A 117 -4.76 23.08 -9.98
CA PRO A 117 -4.90 24.50 -9.67
C PRO A 117 -4.74 24.79 -8.17
N VAL A 118 -5.20 23.89 -7.31
CA VAL A 118 -5.04 24.01 -5.85
C VAL A 118 -3.58 23.82 -5.47
N THR A 119 -2.89 22.85 -6.08
CA THR A 119 -1.45 22.65 -5.92
C THR A 119 -0.67 23.91 -6.34
N ALA A 120 -1.01 24.52 -7.47
CA ALA A 120 -0.32 25.71 -7.97
C ALA A 120 -0.52 26.96 -7.08
N LEU A 121 -1.72 27.13 -6.50
CA LEU A 121 -2.06 28.30 -5.68
C LEU A 121 -1.62 28.18 -4.22
N TRP A 122 -1.75 26.98 -3.63
CA TRP A 122 -1.56 26.78 -2.19
C TRP A 122 -0.57 25.67 -1.83
N GLY A 123 0.05 25.03 -2.81
CA GLY A 123 1.04 23.96 -2.62
C GLY A 123 0.41 22.56 -2.48
N PRO A 124 1.24 21.52 -2.59
CA PRO A 124 0.78 20.12 -2.65
C PRO A 124 0.17 19.63 -1.34
N VAL A 125 0.63 20.13 -0.17
CA VAL A 125 0.07 19.76 1.14
C VAL A 125 -1.39 20.24 1.26
N ALA A 126 -1.66 21.48 0.83
CA ALA A 126 -3.01 22.02 0.83
C ALA A 126 -3.91 21.28 -0.16
N SER A 127 -3.38 20.97 -1.34
CA SER A 127 -4.06 20.17 -2.36
C SER A 127 -4.47 18.79 -1.83
N TYR A 128 -3.55 18.09 -1.18
CA TYR A 128 -3.82 16.80 -0.53
C TYR A 128 -4.92 16.91 0.54
N ASN A 129 -4.84 17.90 1.43
CA ASN A 129 -5.87 18.10 2.47
C ASN A 129 -7.25 18.39 1.88
N VAL A 130 -7.31 19.23 0.84
CA VAL A 130 -8.56 19.48 0.10
C VAL A 130 -9.09 18.17 -0.49
N ALA A 131 -8.21 17.32 -1.04
CA ALA A 131 -8.60 16.04 -1.59
C ALA A 131 -9.18 15.08 -0.55
N GLU A 132 -8.57 14.99 0.63
CA GLU A 132 -9.05 14.16 1.75
C GLU A 132 -10.41 14.64 2.28
N ILE A 133 -10.67 15.95 2.26
CA ILE A 133 -11.97 16.50 2.65
C ILE A 133 -13.03 16.21 1.58
N LEU A 134 -12.68 16.33 0.29
CA LEU A 134 -13.61 16.15 -0.82
C LEU A 134 -14.00 14.68 -1.03
N GLY A 135 -13.07 13.74 -0.91
CA GLY A 135 -13.30 12.30 -1.21
C GLY A 135 -14.53 11.69 -0.53
N PRO A 136 -14.60 11.70 0.82
CA PRO A 136 -15.75 11.22 1.60
C PRO A 136 -17.06 11.92 1.22
N ALA A 137 -17.03 13.25 1.08
CA ALA A 137 -18.22 14.05 0.78
C ALA A 137 -18.77 13.77 -0.62
N LEU A 138 -17.91 13.69 -1.63
CA LEU A 138 -18.30 13.33 -2.99
C LEU A 138 -18.84 11.90 -3.07
N SER A 139 -18.24 10.97 -2.32
CA SER A 139 -18.69 9.58 -2.25
C SER A 139 -20.09 9.48 -1.63
N ALA A 140 -20.33 10.20 -0.53
CA ALA A 140 -21.67 10.29 0.07
C ALA A 140 -22.69 10.94 -0.87
N TRP A 141 -22.30 12.01 -1.55
CA TRP A 141 -23.19 12.76 -2.45
C TRP A 141 -23.55 11.98 -3.71
N SER A 142 -22.62 11.23 -4.30
CA SER A 142 -22.93 10.37 -5.44
C SER A 142 -23.84 9.20 -5.04
N MET A 143 -23.65 8.64 -3.84
CA MET A 143 -24.54 7.61 -3.31
C MET A 143 -25.94 8.15 -3.06
N TYR A 144 -26.06 9.37 -2.53
CA TYR A 144 -27.33 10.08 -2.45
C TYR A 144 -28.04 10.18 -3.82
N PHE A 145 -27.33 10.54 -4.90
CA PHE A 145 -27.91 10.58 -6.25
C PHE A 145 -28.37 9.21 -6.75
N LEU A 146 -27.61 8.15 -6.47
CA LEU A 146 -28.01 6.79 -6.82
C LEU A 146 -29.30 6.40 -6.09
N LEU A 147 -29.35 6.63 -4.78
CA LEU A 147 -30.49 6.28 -3.93
C LEU A 147 -31.77 7.03 -4.31
N ARG A 148 -31.66 8.26 -4.82
CA ARG A 148 -32.80 9.03 -5.33
C ARG A 148 -33.52 8.37 -6.49
N VAL A 149 -32.86 7.51 -7.26
CA VAL A 149 -33.51 6.78 -8.34
C VAL A 149 -34.42 5.67 -7.81
N PHE A 150 -34.16 5.18 -6.60
CA PHE A 150 -34.83 4.02 -6.02
C PHE A 150 -35.79 4.34 -4.87
N THR A 151 -35.64 5.50 -4.24
CA THR A 151 -36.34 5.83 -2.99
C THR A 151 -36.98 7.21 -3.03
N ARG A 152 -37.94 7.45 -2.12
CA ARG A 152 -38.68 8.73 -2.05
C ARG A 152 -38.24 9.60 -0.87
N SER A 153 -37.81 9.02 0.25
CA SER A 153 -37.44 9.78 1.44
C SER A 153 -36.07 10.45 1.33
N LEU A 154 -36.04 11.78 1.32
CA LEU A 154 -34.80 12.57 1.35
C LEU A 154 -33.89 12.19 2.53
N VAL A 155 -34.48 12.01 3.71
CA VAL A 155 -33.74 11.65 4.93
C VAL A 155 -33.02 10.32 4.76
N LEU A 156 -33.70 9.31 4.20
CA LEU A 156 -33.08 8.00 3.94
C LEU A 156 -32.00 8.10 2.86
N GLN A 157 -32.20 8.92 1.83
CA GLN A 157 -31.19 9.13 0.78
C GLN A 157 -29.92 9.80 1.34
N MET A 158 -30.06 10.79 2.23
CA MET A 158 -28.92 11.42 2.91
C MET A 158 -28.25 10.45 3.88
N TRP A 159 -29.03 9.68 4.63
CA TRP A 159 -28.52 8.65 5.54
C TRP A 159 -27.75 7.56 4.80
N GLY A 160 -28.26 7.04 3.69
CA GLY A 160 -27.54 6.07 2.87
C GLY A 160 -26.28 6.67 2.24
N GLY A 161 -26.33 7.94 1.84
CA GLY A 161 -25.13 8.70 1.46
C GLY A 161 -24.07 8.68 2.56
N TYR A 162 -24.47 8.98 3.80
CA TYR A 162 -23.58 8.92 4.96
C TYR A 162 -22.99 7.52 5.16
N VAL A 163 -23.84 6.48 5.21
CA VAL A 163 -23.42 5.09 5.46
C VAL A 163 -22.33 4.63 4.49
N PHE A 164 -22.34 5.13 3.25
CA PHE A 164 -21.29 4.82 2.28
C PHE A 164 -20.07 5.73 2.44
N GLY A 165 -20.24 7.05 2.33
CA GLY A 165 -19.13 8.00 2.28
C GLY A 165 -18.43 8.27 3.62
N PHE A 166 -19.02 7.84 4.74
CA PHE A 166 -18.44 7.92 6.09
C PHE A 166 -18.48 6.54 6.77
N SER A 167 -18.38 5.47 5.98
CA SER A 167 -18.23 4.11 6.49
C SER A 167 -16.93 3.95 7.29
N SER A 168 -16.84 2.92 8.13
CA SER A 168 -15.59 2.56 8.83
C SER A 168 -14.43 2.35 7.85
N TYR A 169 -14.72 1.85 6.64
CA TYR A 169 -13.74 1.77 5.56
C TYR A 169 -13.23 3.17 5.20
N THR A 170 -14.10 4.11 4.86
CA THR A 170 -13.65 5.47 4.49
C THR A 170 -12.90 6.14 5.64
N ILE A 171 -13.38 5.99 6.88
CA ILE A 171 -12.72 6.53 8.08
C ILE A 171 -11.30 5.96 8.27
N GLY A 172 -11.12 4.66 8.06
CA GLY A 172 -9.80 4.03 8.12
C GLY A 172 -8.88 4.51 6.99
N GLN A 173 -9.41 4.58 5.77
CA GLN A 173 -8.62 4.95 4.59
C GLN A 173 -8.21 6.43 4.54
N THR A 174 -8.97 7.36 5.14
CA THR A 174 -8.54 8.78 5.26
C THR A 174 -7.29 8.97 6.13
N LEU A 175 -6.87 7.94 6.87
CA LEU A 175 -5.66 8.00 7.67
C LEU A 175 -4.37 7.76 6.87
N ALA A 176 -4.45 7.17 5.67
CA ALA A 176 -3.26 6.84 4.90
C ALA A 176 -3.44 6.88 3.38
N HIS A 177 -4.63 6.58 2.85
CA HIS A 177 -4.82 6.16 1.46
C HIS A 177 -5.86 7.01 0.71
N LEU A 178 -5.47 8.22 0.31
CA LEU A 178 -6.33 9.15 -0.44
C LEU A 178 -7.03 8.51 -1.66
N PHE A 179 -6.33 7.67 -2.42
CA PHE A 179 -6.88 7.02 -3.62
C PHE A 179 -8.08 6.10 -3.32
N LEU A 180 -8.19 5.61 -2.08
CA LEU A 180 -9.25 4.71 -1.63
C LEU A 180 -10.46 5.44 -1.04
N THR A 181 -10.37 6.76 -0.81
CA THR A 181 -11.48 7.58 -0.33
C THR A 181 -12.25 8.24 -1.49
N TRP A 182 -11.64 8.33 -2.68
CA TRP A 182 -12.22 8.89 -3.91
C TRP A 182 -13.14 7.91 -4.67
N THR A 183 -14.11 7.35 -3.95
CA THR A 183 -15.00 6.27 -4.43
C THR A 183 -16.32 6.77 -5.04
N PHE A 184 -16.47 8.10 -5.18
CA PHE A 184 -17.64 8.71 -5.81
C PHE A 184 -18.00 8.18 -7.20
N PRO A 185 -17.07 7.65 -8.04
CA PRO A 185 -17.43 7.05 -9.31
C PRO A 185 -18.26 5.77 -9.15
N LEU A 186 -18.14 5.00 -8.05
CA LEU A 186 -18.85 3.73 -7.89
C LEU A 186 -20.37 3.94 -7.93
N PRO A 187 -20.99 4.83 -7.12
CA PRO A 187 -22.42 5.07 -7.22
C PRO A 187 -22.85 5.71 -8.54
N LEU A 188 -22.02 6.57 -9.14
CA LEU A 188 -22.35 7.22 -10.42
C LEU A 188 -22.35 6.24 -11.59
N LEU A 189 -21.42 5.28 -11.63
CA LEU A 189 -21.38 4.24 -12.65
C LEU A 189 -22.61 3.32 -12.54
N VAL A 190 -23.00 2.92 -11.32
CA VAL A 190 -24.24 2.17 -11.11
C VAL A 190 -25.46 3.01 -11.50
N LEU A 191 -25.48 4.31 -11.18
CA LEU A 191 -26.56 5.22 -11.60
C LEU A 191 -26.69 5.29 -13.11
N ILE A 192 -25.56 5.44 -13.83
CA ILE A 192 -25.54 5.42 -15.30
C ILE A 192 -26.06 4.08 -15.82
N GLY A 193 -25.57 2.96 -15.28
CA GLY A 193 -26.02 1.62 -15.65
C GLY A 193 -27.53 1.45 -15.48
N VAL A 194 -28.09 1.92 -14.37
CA VAL A 194 -29.54 1.90 -14.10
C VAL A 194 -30.30 2.74 -15.11
N ARG A 195 -29.82 3.93 -15.47
CA ARG A 195 -30.45 4.78 -16.49
C ARG A 195 -30.42 4.11 -17.86
N VAL A 196 -29.27 3.58 -18.26
CA VAL A 196 -29.11 2.83 -19.53
C VAL A 196 -30.08 1.65 -19.58
N TYR A 197 -30.16 0.88 -18.50
CA TYR A 197 -31.10 -0.23 -18.38
C TYR A 197 -32.56 0.23 -18.48
N GLN A 198 -32.93 1.36 -17.88
CA GLN A 198 -34.28 1.94 -17.99
C GLN A 198 -34.64 2.35 -19.44
N TYR A 199 -33.70 2.92 -20.19
CA TYR A 199 -33.91 3.23 -21.62
C TYR A 199 -34.11 1.96 -22.43
N GLN A 200 -33.24 0.96 -22.23
CA GLN A 200 -33.33 -0.34 -22.89
C GLN A 200 -34.63 -1.06 -22.56
N ALA A 201 -35.10 -1.00 -21.30
CA ALA A 201 -36.36 -1.58 -20.87
C ALA A 201 -37.59 -0.97 -21.56
N LYS A 202 -37.45 0.25 -22.09
CA LYS A 202 -38.46 0.95 -22.92
C LYS A 202 -38.22 0.74 -24.42
N ASN A 203 -37.27 -0.10 -24.82
CA ASN A 203 -36.81 -0.28 -26.20
C ASN A 203 -36.29 1.01 -26.85
N ILE A 204 -35.75 1.94 -26.04
CA ILE A 204 -35.18 3.20 -26.50
C ILE A 204 -33.65 3.09 -26.44
N ARG A 205 -32.96 3.57 -27.48
CA ARG A 205 -31.50 3.65 -27.48
C ARG A 205 -31.04 4.63 -26.38
N PRO A 206 -30.16 4.20 -25.46
CA PRO A 206 -29.59 5.11 -24.48
C PRO A 206 -28.83 6.26 -25.17
N PRO A 207 -29.02 7.51 -24.72
CA PRO A 207 -28.23 8.65 -25.20
C PRO A 207 -26.71 8.42 -25.08
N VAL A 208 -25.95 8.85 -26.10
CA VAL A 208 -24.48 8.66 -26.16
C VAL A 208 -23.76 9.25 -24.95
N ARG A 209 -24.27 10.34 -24.36
CA ARG A 209 -23.72 10.97 -23.16
C ARG A 209 -23.50 10.00 -21.99
N TYR A 210 -24.35 8.99 -21.83
CA TYR A 210 -24.17 8.00 -20.76
C TYR A 210 -22.91 7.16 -20.95
N ARG A 211 -22.57 6.83 -22.20
CA ARG A 211 -21.32 6.13 -22.51
C ARG A 211 -20.12 7.05 -22.27
N VAL A 212 -20.19 8.30 -22.72
CA VAL A 212 -19.13 9.29 -22.49
C VAL A 212 -18.86 9.47 -20.99
N TRP A 213 -19.90 9.67 -20.18
CA TRP A 213 -19.76 9.81 -18.72
C TRP A 213 -19.20 8.55 -18.07
N ALA A 214 -19.67 7.36 -18.46
CA ALA A 214 -19.13 6.11 -17.93
C ALA A 214 -17.65 5.94 -18.29
N SER A 215 -17.26 6.21 -19.53
CA SER A 215 -15.86 6.15 -19.96
C SER A 215 -14.98 7.16 -19.21
N ILE A 216 -15.45 8.39 -19.00
CA ILE A 216 -14.72 9.40 -18.20
C ILE A 216 -14.52 8.93 -16.76
N LEU A 217 -15.57 8.39 -16.12
CA LEU A 217 -15.48 7.89 -14.74
C LEU A 217 -14.58 6.66 -14.62
N LEU A 218 -14.58 5.77 -15.61
CA LEU A 218 -13.69 4.61 -15.65
C LEU A 218 -12.22 5.01 -15.89
N LEU A 219 -11.97 5.97 -16.78
CA LEU A 219 -10.62 6.55 -16.97
C LEU A 219 -10.14 7.26 -15.71
N PHE A 220 -11.02 8.02 -15.06
CA PHE A 220 -10.74 8.64 -13.78
C PHE A 220 -10.42 7.59 -12.71
N LEU A 221 -11.21 6.51 -12.61
CA LEU A 221 -10.93 5.43 -11.66
C LEU A 221 -9.58 4.77 -11.94
N PHE A 222 -9.26 4.47 -13.20
CA PHE A 222 -7.95 3.90 -13.55
C PHE A 222 -6.80 4.78 -13.09
N GLY A 223 -6.88 6.09 -13.34
CA GLY A 223 -5.85 7.04 -12.94
C GLY A 223 -5.94 7.52 -11.48
N ALA A 224 -7.03 7.26 -10.76
CA ALA A 224 -7.13 7.54 -9.32
C ALA A 224 -6.68 6.33 -8.51
N SER A 225 -7.22 5.15 -8.84
CA SER A 225 -6.99 3.87 -8.18
C SER A 225 -7.18 2.70 -9.16
N LEU A 226 -6.07 2.15 -9.65
CA LEU A 226 -6.07 0.95 -10.49
C LEU A 226 -6.76 -0.24 -9.78
N GLU A 227 -6.57 -0.34 -8.47
CA GLU A 227 -7.18 -1.39 -7.64
C GLU A 227 -8.71 -1.29 -7.63
N ILE A 228 -9.27 -0.10 -7.37
CA ILE A 228 -10.74 0.10 -7.36
C ILE A 228 -11.31 -0.07 -8.78
N PHE A 229 -10.57 0.33 -9.82
CA PHE A 229 -10.95 0.06 -11.21
C PHE A 229 -11.06 -1.45 -11.50
N ALA A 230 -10.03 -2.22 -11.15
CA ALA A 230 -9.99 -3.67 -11.41
C ALA A 230 -11.03 -4.43 -10.58
N THR A 231 -11.14 -4.11 -9.29
CA THR A 231 -12.10 -4.76 -8.38
C THR A 231 -13.54 -4.37 -8.70
N LEU A 232 -13.80 -3.16 -9.20
CA LEU A 232 -15.12 -2.78 -9.72
C LEU A 232 -15.49 -3.64 -10.93
N ALA A 233 -14.60 -3.76 -11.91
CA ALA A 233 -14.86 -4.57 -13.10
C ALA A 233 -15.14 -6.04 -12.73
N PHE A 234 -14.40 -6.57 -11.75
CA PHE A 234 -14.63 -7.89 -11.20
C PHE A 234 -16.01 -8.02 -10.55
N PHE A 235 -16.37 -7.16 -9.59
CA PHE A 235 -17.65 -7.26 -8.88
C PHE A 235 -18.87 -6.94 -9.75
N VAL A 236 -18.73 -6.06 -10.76
CA VAL A 236 -19.77 -5.86 -11.79
C VAL A 236 -19.98 -7.13 -12.59
N THR A 237 -18.90 -7.81 -13.00
CA THR A 237 -18.98 -9.08 -13.72
C THR A 237 -19.69 -10.15 -12.88
N VAL A 238 -19.31 -10.30 -11.61
CA VAL A 238 -19.96 -11.24 -10.67
C VAL A 238 -21.45 -10.88 -10.48
N THR A 239 -21.78 -9.59 -10.36
CA THR A 239 -23.17 -9.12 -10.22
C THR A 239 -24.01 -9.48 -11.45
N LEU A 240 -23.48 -9.26 -12.65
CA LEU A 240 -24.16 -9.57 -13.91
C LEU A 240 -24.33 -11.09 -14.09
N ALA A 241 -23.33 -11.89 -13.73
CA ALA A 241 -23.42 -13.35 -13.73
C ALA A 241 -24.51 -13.84 -12.77
N LEU A 242 -24.52 -13.35 -11.52
CA LEU A 242 -25.55 -13.66 -10.54
C LEU A 242 -26.95 -13.26 -11.04
N ALA A 243 -27.08 -12.09 -11.66
CA ALA A 243 -28.33 -11.63 -12.26
C ALA A 243 -28.83 -12.57 -13.36
N LEU A 244 -27.94 -13.02 -14.25
CA LEU A 244 -28.29 -13.99 -15.30
C LEU A 244 -28.74 -15.34 -14.73
N ILE A 245 -28.06 -15.85 -13.70
CA ILE A 245 -28.39 -17.12 -13.01
C ILE A 245 -29.77 -17.02 -12.34
N LEU A 246 -30.00 -15.98 -11.54
CA LEU A 246 -31.28 -15.79 -10.85
C LEU A 246 -32.42 -15.46 -11.81
N SER A 247 -32.13 -14.92 -13.00
CA SER A 247 -33.13 -14.67 -14.04
C SER A 247 -33.40 -15.84 -15.00
N HIS A 248 -32.88 -17.05 -14.76
CA HIS A 248 -32.94 -18.16 -15.73
C HIS A 248 -34.37 -18.49 -16.24
N ARG A 249 -35.40 -18.35 -15.39
CA ARG A 249 -36.82 -18.54 -15.77
C ARG A 249 -37.50 -17.32 -16.38
N ARG A 250 -36.83 -16.16 -16.43
CA ARG A 250 -37.37 -14.87 -16.88
C ARG A 250 -36.72 -14.45 -18.21
N ARG A 251 -37.18 -15.04 -19.31
CA ARG A 251 -36.58 -14.84 -20.67
C ARG A 251 -36.45 -13.35 -21.04
N ASP A 252 -37.48 -12.54 -20.77
CA ASP A 252 -37.46 -11.10 -21.09
C ASP A 252 -36.45 -10.31 -20.26
N LEU A 253 -36.26 -10.69 -18.99
CA LEU A 253 -35.25 -10.06 -18.14
C LEU A 253 -33.86 -10.44 -18.64
N ARG A 254 -33.65 -11.71 -18.98
CA ARG A 254 -32.38 -12.22 -19.48
C ARG A 254 -31.98 -11.56 -20.80
N SER A 255 -32.89 -11.39 -21.75
CA SER A 255 -32.59 -10.71 -23.02
C SER A 255 -32.18 -9.25 -22.80
N ARG A 256 -32.87 -8.54 -21.91
CA ARG A 256 -32.50 -7.15 -21.53
C ARG A 256 -31.14 -7.08 -20.85
N LEU A 257 -30.84 -8.02 -19.94
CA LEU A 257 -29.52 -8.10 -19.31
C LEU A 257 -28.41 -8.34 -20.32
N LEU A 258 -28.63 -9.17 -21.34
CA LEU A 258 -27.64 -9.40 -22.40
C LEU A 258 -27.39 -8.13 -23.24
N VAL A 259 -28.43 -7.35 -23.54
CA VAL A 259 -28.27 -6.05 -24.22
C VAL A 259 -27.50 -5.06 -23.35
N PHE A 260 -27.77 -5.05 -22.04
CA PHE A 260 -27.01 -4.25 -21.07
C PHE A 260 -25.54 -4.67 -21.02
N ILE A 261 -25.25 -5.98 -20.92
CA ILE A 261 -23.89 -6.53 -20.94
C ILE A 261 -23.14 -6.11 -22.21
N ARG A 262 -23.79 -6.14 -23.39
CA ARG A 262 -23.17 -5.67 -24.64
C ARG A 262 -22.81 -4.19 -24.59
N TRP A 263 -23.65 -3.36 -23.96
CA TRP A 263 -23.35 -1.94 -23.78
C TRP A 263 -22.18 -1.74 -22.81
N GLU A 264 -22.12 -2.52 -21.73
CA GLU A 264 -21.06 -2.51 -20.73
C GLU A 264 -19.71 -2.92 -21.36
N LEU A 265 -19.68 -4.06 -22.07
CA LEU A 265 -18.51 -4.55 -22.79
C LEU A 265 -18.01 -3.56 -23.84
N ALA A 266 -18.92 -2.90 -24.58
CA ALA A 266 -18.51 -1.85 -25.53
C ALA A 266 -17.90 -0.63 -24.82
N THR A 267 -18.35 -0.32 -23.60
CA THR A 267 -17.83 0.80 -22.81
C THR A 267 -16.46 0.47 -22.23
N TYR A 268 -16.27 -0.71 -21.64
CA TYR A 268 -14.95 -1.18 -21.20
C TYR A 268 -13.99 -1.35 -22.38
N GLY A 269 -14.46 -1.86 -23.52
CA GLY A 269 -13.65 -1.99 -24.73
C GLY A 269 -13.12 -0.63 -25.21
N LEU A 270 -13.95 0.42 -25.19
CA LEU A 270 -13.52 1.78 -25.48
C LEU A 270 -12.46 2.26 -24.47
N VAL A 271 -12.68 2.05 -23.17
CA VAL A 271 -11.73 2.45 -22.12
C VAL A 271 -10.39 1.72 -22.26
N VAL A 272 -10.40 0.42 -22.54
CA VAL A 272 -9.19 -0.37 -22.79
C VAL A 272 -8.42 0.15 -24.00
N VAL A 273 -9.09 0.52 -25.10
CA VAL A 273 -8.44 1.14 -26.26
C VAL A 273 -7.77 2.46 -25.88
N LEU A 274 -8.46 3.32 -25.11
CA LEU A 274 -7.92 4.61 -24.67
C LEU A 274 -6.74 4.45 -23.70
N LEU A 275 -6.75 3.41 -22.86
CA LEU A 275 -5.68 3.11 -21.91
C LEU A 275 -4.54 2.27 -22.52
N SER A 276 -4.71 1.78 -23.75
CA SER A 276 -3.76 0.87 -24.37
C SER A 276 -2.31 1.38 -24.39
N PRO A 277 -2.01 2.69 -24.61
CA PRO A 277 -0.63 3.15 -24.54
C PRO A 277 0.00 2.97 -23.15
N ALA A 278 -0.75 3.28 -22.09
CA ALA A 278 -0.28 3.13 -20.71
C ALA A 278 -0.12 1.65 -20.34
N VAL A 279 -1.08 0.80 -20.72
CA VAL A 279 -1.04 -0.65 -20.45
C VAL A 279 0.10 -1.33 -21.21
N ILE A 280 0.31 -0.98 -22.48
CA ILE A 280 1.44 -1.48 -23.28
C ILE A 280 2.76 -1.04 -22.65
N TRP A 281 2.85 0.22 -22.20
CA TRP A 281 4.05 0.71 -21.52
C TRP A 281 4.34 -0.07 -20.24
N MET A 282 3.33 -0.32 -19.39
CA MET A 282 3.47 -1.12 -18.17
C MET A 282 3.98 -2.52 -18.49
N ALA A 283 3.34 -3.20 -19.46
CA ALA A 283 3.73 -4.55 -19.86
C ALA A 283 5.17 -4.63 -20.39
N ALA A 284 5.64 -3.58 -21.10
CA ALA A 284 7.01 -3.50 -21.59
C ALA A 284 8.05 -3.19 -20.49
N HIS A 285 7.62 -2.64 -19.35
CA HIS A 285 8.50 -2.21 -18.25
C HIS A 285 8.03 -2.75 -16.89
N PRO A 286 8.05 -4.07 -16.66
CA PRO A 286 7.63 -4.64 -15.39
C PRO A 286 8.51 -4.15 -14.23
N ALA A 287 7.89 -3.61 -13.18
CA ALA A 287 8.61 -3.11 -12.00
C ALA A 287 8.79 -4.17 -10.89
N PHE A 288 7.86 -5.12 -10.81
CA PHE A 288 7.79 -6.13 -9.74
C PHE A 288 7.66 -7.53 -10.33
N SER A 289 8.29 -8.52 -9.69
CA SER A 289 8.22 -9.93 -10.06
C SER A 289 7.07 -10.70 -9.40
N GLY A 290 6.36 -10.07 -8.46
CA GLY A 290 5.21 -10.62 -7.74
C GLY A 290 4.50 -9.55 -6.90
N PRO A 291 3.42 -9.92 -6.19
CA PRO A 291 2.65 -8.99 -5.40
C PRO A 291 3.49 -8.29 -4.32
N PRO A 292 3.44 -6.95 -4.23
CA PRO A 292 4.21 -6.21 -3.23
C PRO A 292 3.70 -6.45 -1.81
N HIS A 293 2.42 -6.80 -1.67
CA HIS A 293 1.77 -7.03 -0.40
C HIS A 293 1.07 -8.38 -0.38
N SER A 294 1.07 -9.03 0.78
CA SER A 294 0.42 -10.33 0.97
C SER A 294 -1.11 -10.17 1.08
N PRO A 295 -1.91 -10.78 0.18
CA PRO A 295 -3.36 -10.78 0.32
C PRO A 295 -3.85 -11.47 1.61
N VAL A 296 -3.04 -12.35 2.20
CA VAL A 296 -3.34 -13.02 3.48
C VAL A 296 -3.22 -12.02 4.63
N THR A 297 -2.16 -11.21 4.65
CA THR A 297 -1.93 -10.19 5.70
C THR A 297 -2.98 -9.08 5.64
N PHE A 298 -3.46 -8.73 4.46
CA PHE A 298 -4.50 -7.70 4.26
C PHE A 298 -5.88 -8.32 4.02
N SER A 299 -6.23 -9.28 4.88
CA SER A 299 -7.56 -9.91 4.93
C SER A 299 -8.43 -9.30 6.03
N THR A 300 -9.75 -9.27 5.81
CA THR A 300 -10.70 -8.87 6.85
C THR A 300 -10.79 -9.96 7.92
N ASP A 301 -10.60 -9.59 9.18
CA ASP A 301 -10.96 -10.48 10.29
C ASP A 301 -12.49 -10.58 10.39
N LEU A 302 -13.03 -11.78 10.56
CA LEU A 302 -14.48 -11.99 10.64
C LEU A 302 -15.13 -11.15 11.74
N LEU A 303 -14.44 -10.94 12.87
CA LEU A 303 -14.97 -10.15 13.97
C LEU A 303 -15.01 -8.66 13.64
N ASN A 304 -14.23 -8.15 12.68
CA ASN A 304 -14.21 -6.73 12.33
C ASN A 304 -15.57 -6.23 11.81
N PHE A 305 -16.41 -7.10 11.23
CA PHE A 305 -17.80 -6.72 10.87
C PHE A 305 -18.65 -6.31 12.08
N PHE A 306 -18.36 -6.86 13.27
CA PHE A 306 -19.15 -6.73 14.49
C PHE A 306 -18.44 -5.94 15.60
N ILE A 307 -17.12 -5.88 15.57
CA ILE A 307 -16.27 -5.28 16.58
C ILE A 307 -15.60 -4.03 15.98
N PRO A 308 -15.82 -2.85 16.57
CA PRO A 308 -15.16 -1.63 16.12
C PRO A 308 -13.67 -1.69 16.39
N THR A 309 -12.91 -1.01 15.56
CA THR A 309 -11.47 -0.81 15.74
C THR A 309 -11.22 0.56 16.39
N TYR A 310 -9.95 0.85 16.67
CA TYR A 310 -9.58 2.07 17.39
C TYR A 310 -9.95 3.37 16.63
N VAL A 311 -10.19 3.29 15.31
CA VAL A 311 -10.61 4.44 14.47
C VAL A 311 -12.08 4.83 14.67
N THR A 312 -12.91 3.95 15.25
CA THR A 312 -14.31 4.22 15.56
C THR A 312 -14.44 4.77 16.98
N TRP A 313 -15.19 5.86 17.16
CA TRP A 313 -15.34 6.51 18.47
C TRP A 313 -16.02 5.62 19.49
N LEU A 314 -17.22 5.12 19.17
CA LEU A 314 -18.01 4.33 20.09
C LEU A 314 -17.52 2.88 20.09
N GLY A 315 -17.04 2.42 21.25
CA GLY A 315 -16.59 1.04 21.46
C GLY A 315 -15.17 0.74 21.01
N GLY A 316 -14.52 1.58 20.20
CA GLY A 316 -13.17 1.33 19.68
C GLY A 316 -12.11 1.13 20.77
N GLN A 317 -12.17 1.91 21.86
CA GLN A 317 -11.28 1.71 23.02
C GLN A 317 -11.64 0.45 23.83
N VAL A 318 -12.94 0.21 24.03
CA VAL A 318 -13.45 -0.91 24.85
C VAL A 318 -13.05 -2.25 24.24
N PHE A 319 -13.14 -2.36 22.91
CA PHE A 319 -12.84 -3.59 22.19
C PHE A 319 -11.37 -3.70 21.73
N TRP A 320 -10.51 -2.76 22.11
CA TRP A 320 -9.09 -2.77 21.71
C TRP A 320 -8.39 -4.09 22.06
N GLY A 321 -8.71 -4.69 23.21
CA GLY A 321 -8.16 -5.98 23.63
C GLY A 321 -8.41 -7.15 22.66
N VAL A 322 -9.35 -7.01 21.72
CA VAL A 322 -9.58 -7.97 20.62
C VAL A 322 -9.16 -7.37 19.28
N SER A 323 -9.55 -6.12 19.00
CA SER A 323 -9.33 -5.52 17.68
C SER A 323 -7.85 -5.31 17.34
N HIS A 324 -6.96 -5.17 18.33
CA HIS A 324 -5.52 -5.05 18.08
C HIS A 324 -4.88 -6.33 17.50
N LEU A 325 -5.59 -7.47 17.61
CA LEU A 325 -5.16 -8.76 17.04
C LEU A 325 -5.57 -8.89 15.57
N PHE A 326 -6.44 -8.01 15.06
CA PHE A 326 -6.85 -8.06 13.66
C PHE A 326 -5.66 -7.82 12.74
N LEU A 327 -5.75 -8.44 11.56
CA LEU A 327 -4.70 -8.40 10.56
C LEU A 327 -4.54 -7.02 9.92
N GLY A 328 -3.44 -6.87 9.19
CA GLY A 328 -3.08 -5.66 8.49
C GLY A 328 -2.87 -4.47 9.42
N ASN A 329 -2.79 -3.29 8.85
CA ASN A 329 -2.64 -2.07 9.61
C ASN A 329 -4.03 -1.63 10.10
N TRP A 330 -4.10 -0.95 11.23
CA TRP A 330 -5.33 -0.34 11.77
C TRP A 330 -6.15 0.54 10.79
N PHE A 331 -5.56 1.02 9.70
CA PHE A 331 -6.25 1.75 8.61
C PHE A 331 -7.03 0.83 7.66
N GLU A 332 -6.59 -0.43 7.54
CA GLU A 332 -7.17 -1.44 6.64
C GLU A 332 -8.30 -2.23 7.31
N GLN A 333 -8.43 -2.14 8.64
CA GLN A 333 -9.45 -2.81 9.45
C GLN A 333 -10.80 -2.07 9.43
N GLY A 334 -11.28 -1.77 8.22
CA GLY A 334 -12.43 -0.92 7.93
C GLY A 334 -13.76 -1.63 7.71
N ALA A 335 -13.88 -2.92 8.05
CA ALA A 335 -15.08 -3.72 7.74
C ALA A 335 -16.26 -3.49 8.69
N TYR A 336 -16.07 -2.74 9.77
CA TYR A 336 -17.07 -2.54 10.82
C TYR A 336 -18.34 -1.85 10.32
N LEU A 337 -19.49 -2.49 10.54
CA LEU A 337 -20.81 -1.98 10.15
C LEU A 337 -21.60 -1.39 11.32
N GLY A 338 -21.33 -1.84 12.54
CA GLY A 338 -22.16 -1.57 13.71
C GLY A 338 -23.41 -2.44 13.78
N LEU A 339 -23.73 -2.92 14.99
CA LEU A 339 -24.88 -3.78 15.23
C LEU A 339 -26.22 -3.21 14.70
N PRO A 340 -26.52 -1.90 14.88
CA PRO A 340 -27.75 -1.32 14.33
C PRO A 340 -27.89 -1.48 12.82
N LEU A 341 -26.79 -1.29 12.07
CA LEU A 341 -26.81 -1.36 10.61
C LEU A 341 -26.93 -2.80 10.11
N ILE A 342 -26.34 -3.75 10.82
CA ILE A 342 -26.51 -5.19 10.56
C ILE A 342 -27.99 -5.58 10.76
N VAL A 343 -28.59 -5.15 11.87
CA VAL A 343 -30.02 -5.39 12.14
C VAL A 343 -30.90 -4.77 11.05
N LEU A 344 -30.63 -3.53 10.63
CA LEU A 344 -31.35 -2.88 9.53
C LEU A 344 -31.19 -3.64 8.22
N SER A 345 -30.01 -4.18 7.94
CA SER A 345 -29.74 -4.98 6.75
C SER A 345 -30.59 -6.26 6.75
N VAL A 346 -30.59 -6.98 7.87
CA VAL A 346 -31.41 -8.19 8.05
C VAL A 346 -32.90 -7.87 7.89
N ILE A 347 -33.41 -6.81 8.52
CA ILE A 347 -34.80 -6.38 8.41
C ILE A 347 -35.16 -6.06 6.96
N SER A 348 -34.31 -5.31 6.26
CA SER A 348 -34.52 -4.95 4.86
C SER A 348 -34.56 -6.18 3.95
N ILE A 349 -33.71 -7.17 4.20
CA ILE A 349 -33.68 -8.44 3.46
C ILE A 349 -34.96 -9.25 3.73
N GLN A 350 -35.28 -9.49 5.00
CA GLN A 350 -36.42 -10.32 5.40
C GLN A 350 -37.75 -9.75 4.90
N LYS A 351 -37.97 -8.44 5.10
CA LYS A 351 -39.24 -7.80 4.73
C LYS A 351 -39.44 -7.60 3.24
N ASN A 352 -38.38 -7.73 2.44
CA ASN A 352 -38.43 -7.51 1.00
C ASN A 352 -37.92 -8.74 0.22
N TRP A 353 -37.87 -9.93 0.83
CA TRP A 353 -37.22 -11.12 0.26
C TRP A 353 -37.78 -11.55 -1.10
N ASP A 354 -39.07 -11.30 -1.35
CA ASP A 354 -39.72 -11.62 -2.61
C ASP A 354 -39.23 -10.77 -3.79
N GLN A 355 -38.59 -9.63 -3.50
CA GLN A 355 -38.10 -8.71 -4.50
C GLN A 355 -36.82 -9.23 -5.15
N PHE A 356 -36.78 -9.23 -6.48
CA PHE A 356 -35.62 -9.71 -7.24
C PHE A 356 -34.33 -8.96 -6.91
N TRP A 357 -34.41 -7.64 -6.73
CA TRP A 357 -33.25 -6.80 -6.42
C TRP A 357 -32.65 -7.12 -5.03
N ILE A 358 -33.48 -7.50 -4.04
CA ILE A 358 -32.99 -7.92 -2.72
C ILE A 358 -32.15 -9.17 -2.84
N LYS A 359 -32.59 -10.16 -3.62
CA LYS A 359 -31.84 -11.41 -3.80
C LYS A 359 -30.47 -11.17 -4.42
N ILE A 360 -30.40 -10.26 -5.41
CA ILE A 360 -29.13 -9.86 -6.04
C ILE A 360 -28.24 -9.13 -5.04
N LEU A 361 -28.73 -8.06 -4.40
CA LEU A 361 -27.92 -7.27 -3.51
C LEU A 361 -27.47 -8.05 -2.27
N SER A 362 -28.32 -8.94 -1.72
CA SER A 362 -27.96 -9.78 -0.58
C SER A 362 -26.95 -10.85 -0.98
N GLY A 363 -27.13 -11.48 -2.15
CA GLY A 363 -26.17 -12.45 -2.69
C GLY A 363 -24.81 -11.80 -2.95
N MET A 364 -24.80 -10.59 -3.51
CA MET A 364 -23.57 -9.80 -3.66
C MET A 364 -22.97 -9.39 -2.32
N LEU A 365 -23.78 -8.98 -1.34
CA LEU A 365 -23.27 -8.61 -0.01
C LEU A 365 -22.55 -9.79 0.64
N ILE A 366 -23.16 -10.97 0.62
CA ILE A 366 -22.55 -12.20 1.14
C ILE A 366 -21.29 -12.55 0.35
N CYS A 367 -21.34 -12.51 -0.98
CA CYS A 367 -20.20 -12.79 -1.84
C CYS A 367 -19.01 -11.88 -1.53
N VAL A 368 -19.23 -10.57 -1.55
CA VAL A 368 -18.19 -9.56 -1.25
C VAL A 368 -17.66 -9.73 0.17
N ALA A 369 -18.54 -9.91 1.17
CA ALA A 369 -18.12 -10.10 2.56
C ALA A 369 -17.24 -11.35 2.70
N VAL A 370 -17.61 -12.48 2.08
CA VAL A 370 -16.79 -13.70 2.11
C VAL A 370 -15.46 -13.51 1.38
N LEU A 371 -15.45 -12.86 0.21
CA LEU A 371 -14.19 -12.60 -0.50
C LEU A 371 -13.29 -11.62 0.25
N SER A 372 -13.86 -10.69 1.03
CA SER A 372 -13.08 -9.73 1.83
C SER A 372 -12.33 -10.36 3.00
N LEU A 373 -12.76 -11.55 3.44
CA LEU A 373 -12.04 -12.37 4.44
C LEU A 373 -10.73 -12.94 3.87
N GLY A 374 -10.50 -12.80 2.56
CA GLY A 374 -9.27 -13.16 1.88
C GLY A 374 -9.04 -14.67 1.74
N PRO A 375 -7.79 -15.10 1.51
CA PRO A 375 -7.48 -16.51 1.23
C PRO A 375 -7.70 -17.44 2.41
N ILE A 376 -7.56 -16.94 3.63
CA ILE A 376 -7.68 -17.72 4.86
C ILE A 376 -8.61 -16.97 5.80
N LEU A 377 -9.60 -17.67 6.35
CA LEU A 377 -10.47 -17.13 7.38
C LEU A 377 -9.67 -16.84 8.65
N HIS A 378 -9.75 -15.61 9.14
CA HIS A 378 -9.19 -15.22 10.43
C HIS A 378 -10.29 -14.81 11.41
N ILE A 379 -10.13 -15.21 12.67
CA ILE A 379 -11.00 -14.82 13.79
C ILE A 379 -10.12 -14.40 14.94
N ALA A 380 -10.23 -13.14 15.35
CA ALA A 380 -9.36 -12.52 16.37
C ALA A 380 -7.85 -12.68 16.04
N GLY A 381 -7.49 -12.56 14.78
CA GLY A 381 -6.11 -12.69 14.28
C GLY A 381 -5.64 -14.12 14.02
N TYR A 382 -6.39 -15.14 14.46
CA TYR A 382 -5.99 -16.54 14.30
C TYR A 382 -6.49 -17.13 12.97
N PRO A 383 -5.64 -17.83 12.21
CA PRO A 383 -6.04 -18.48 10.96
C PRO A 383 -6.86 -19.77 11.22
N PHE A 384 -7.86 -20.05 10.37
CA PHE A 384 -8.73 -21.23 10.48
C PHE A 384 -8.74 -22.11 9.23
N ILE A 385 -9.47 -21.68 8.20
CA ILE A 385 -9.71 -22.48 6.98
C ILE A 385 -9.45 -21.66 5.71
N PRO A 386 -8.98 -22.29 4.62
CA PRO A 386 -8.91 -21.63 3.32
C PRO A 386 -10.29 -21.21 2.81
N LEU A 387 -10.34 -20.08 2.09
CA LEU A 387 -11.54 -19.47 1.52
C LEU A 387 -11.39 -19.25 0.01
N PRO A 388 -12.49 -18.92 -0.71
CA PRO A 388 -12.49 -18.86 -2.18
C PRO A 388 -11.46 -17.89 -2.80
N TRP A 389 -11.02 -16.86 -2.07
CA TRP A 389 -10.03 -15.90 -2.58
C TRP A 389 -8.65 -16.55 -2.86
N THR A 390 -8.36 -17.72 -2.28
CA THR A 390 -7.15 -18.52 -2.56
C THR A 390 -6.94 -18.76 -4.06
N VAL A 391 -8.02 -18.92 -4.82
CA VAL A 391 -7.95 -19.14 -6.28
C VAL A 391 -7.41 -17.90 -7.01
N PHE A 392 -7.82 -16.71 -6.57
CA PHE A 392 -7.49 -15.45 -7.24
C PHE A 392 -6.07 -14.95 -6.95
N GLN A 393 -5.37 -15.54 -5.98
CA GLN A 393 -3.94 -15.28 -5.73
C GLN A 393 -3.05 -15.68 -6.93
N HIS A 394 -3.57 -16.48 -7.86
CA HIS A 394 -2.86 -16.95 -9.05
C HIS A 394 -3.35 -16.29 -10.35
N VAL A 395 -4.32 -15.39 -10.24
CA VAL A 395 -4.89 -14.69 -11.40
C VAL A 395 -4.18 -13.34 -11.56
N PRO A 396 -3.52 -13.07 -12.69
CA PRO A 396 -2.86 -11.79 -12.92
C PRO A 396 -3.80 -10.61 -12.68
N ILE A 397 -3.28 -9.48 -12.18
CA ILE A 397 -4.03 -8.28 -11.77
C ILE A 397 -4.80 -8.47 -10.45
N LEU A 398 -5.51 -9.60 -10.27
CA LEU A 398 -6.29 -9.86 -9.05
C LEU A 398 -5.43 -10.38 -7.89
N GLN A 399 -4.28 -10.99 -8.18
CA GLN A 399 -3.30 -11.43 -7.18
C GLN A 399 -2.79 -10.30 -6.28
N ASP A 400 -2.85 -9.04 -6.76
CA ASP A 400 -2.36 -7.85 -6.06
C ASP A 400 -3.46 -7.12 -5.27
N ALA A 401 -4.74 -7.49 -5.48
CA ALA A 401 -5.86 -6.86 -4.80
C ALA A 401 -5.92 -7.27 -3.32
N LEU A 402 -6.14 -6.30 -2.43
CA LEU A 402 -6.17 -6.56 -0.99
C LEU A 402 -7.60 -6.82 -0.52
N PRO A 403 -7.93 -8.03 -0.02
CA PRO A 403 -9.29 -8.40 0.35
C PRO A 403 -9.96 -7.47 1.37
N ALA A 404 -9.20 -6.95 2.34
CA ALA A 404 -9.70 -5.99 3.32
C ALA A 404 -10.36 -4.76 2.67
N ARG A 405 -9.85 -4.33 1.51
CA ARG A 405 -10.35 -3.16 0.78
C ARG A 405 -11.70 -3.42 0.09
N PHE A 406 -12.14 -4.67 -0.04
CA PHE A 406 -13.48 -4.99 -0.55
C PHE A 406 -14.60 -4.53 0.38
N SER A 407 -14.27 -4.15 1.62
CA SER A 407 -15.18 -3.50 2.58
C SER A 407 -15.86 -2.24 2.00
N VAL A 408 -15.26 -1.56 1.03
CA VAL A 408 -15.92 -0.46 0.28
C VAL A 408 -17.21 -0.92 -0.41
N TYR A 409 -17.20 -2.11 -1.00
CA TYR A 409 -18.35 -2.70 -1.68
C TYR A 409 -19.37 -3.23 -0.67
N VAL A 410 -18.92 -3.71 0.49
CA VAL A 410 -19.82 -4.06 1.61
C VAL A 410 -20.59 -2.82 2.04
N ALA A 411 -19.91 -1.71 2.33
CA ALA A 411 -20.54 -0.44 2.71
C ALA A 411 -21.51 0.08 1.63
N PHE A 412 -21.11 0.00 0.36
CA PHE A 412 -21.96 0.35 -0.79
C PHE A 412 -23.24 -0.48 -0.83
N LEU A 413 -23.13 -1.81 -0.74
CA LEU A 413 -24.26 -2.74 -0.81
C LEU A 413 -25.17 -2.61 0.41
N VAL A 414 -24.61 -2.50 1.60
CA VAL A 414 -25.36 -2.26 2.84
C VAL A 414 -26.15 -0.95 2.74
N SER A 415 -25.52 0.13 2.26
CA SER A 415 -26.20 1.41 2.05
C SER A 415 -27.38 1.30 1.07
N LEU A 416 -27.20 0.63 -0.07
CA LEU A 416 -28.29 0.35 -1.03
C LEU A 416 -29.41 -0.48 -0.39
N LEU A 417 -29.06 -1.63 0.18
CA LEU A 417 -30.00 -2.60 0.77
C LEU A 417 -30.87 -1.97 1.86
N THR A 418 -30.22 -1.33 2.82
CA THR A 418 -30.89 -0.75 3.98
C THR A 418 -31.77 0.42 3.57
N THR A 419 -31.25 1.36 2.79
CA THR A 419 -32.01 2.54 2.36
C THR A 419 -33.22 2.16 1.50
N MET A 420 -33.03 1.30 0.51
CA MET A 420 -34.12 0.86 -0.38
C MET A 420 -35.13 -0.05 0.31
N GLY A 421 -34.69 -0.84 1.30
CA GLY A 421 -35.56 -1.71 2.08
C GLY A 421 -36.43 -0.92 3.05
N LEU A 422 -35.84 0.07 3.75
CA LEU A 422 -36.55 0.94 4.69
C LEU A 422 -37.57 1.86 4.02
N ASP A 423 -37.25 2.41 2.85
CA ASP A 423 -38.18 3.30 2.12
C ASP A 423 -39.47 2.57 1.66
N ARG A 424 -39.41 1.24 1.51
CA ARG A 424 -40.56 0.39 1.14
C ARG A 424 -41.42 -0.07 2.32
N LEU A 425 -40.98 0.14 3.56
CA LEU A 425 -41.76 -0.27 4.73
C LEU A 425 -43.01 0.60 4.89
N SER A 426 -44.14 -0.03 5.24
CA SER A 426 -45.41 0.67 5.48
C SER A 426 -45.25 1.80 6.51
N PRO A 427 -45.93 2.95 6.32
CA PRO A 427 -45.83 4.13 7.18
C PRO A 427 -46.47 3.99 8.58
N ASP A 428 -46.44 2.80 9.18
CA ASP A 428 -47.02 2.53 10.50
C ASP A 428 -46.10 2.99 11.64
N LYS A 429 -46.56 2.87 12.91
CA LYS A 429 -45.79 3.20 14.12
C LYS A 429 -44.39 2.55 14.18
N LEU A 430 -44.16 1.46 13.45
CA LEU A 430 -42.86 0.79 13.33
C LEU A 430 -41.83 1.60 12.52
N ARG A 431 -42.25 2.50 11.63
CA ARG A 431 -41.36 3.32 10.81
C ARG A 431 -40.49 4.25 11.65
N VAL A 432 -41.05 4.87 12.70
CA VAL A 432 -40.29 5.71 13.63
C VAL A 432 -39.16 4.93 14.30
N LYS A 433 -39.42 3.66 14.68
CA LYS A 433 -38.39 2.79 15.29
C LYS A 433 -37.22 2.54 14.33
N TYR A 434 -37.50 2.33 13.04
CA TYR A 434 -36.43 2.11 12.05
C TYR A 434 -35.64 3.39 11.74
N TYR A 435 -36.30 4.54 11.73
CA TYR A 435 -35.60 5.83 11.58
C TYR A 435 -34.76 6.15 12.81
N ALA A 436 -35.26 5.85 14.01
CA ALA A 436 -34.47 5.95 15.24
C ALA A 436 -33.26 5.02 15.19
N LEU A 437 -33.44 3.75 14.76
CA LEU A 437 -32.34 2.80 14.62
C LEU A 437 -31.33 3.24 13.55
N ALA A 438 -31.78 3.84 12.46
CA ALA A 438 -30.93 4.46 11.44
C ALA A 438 -30.15 5.66 12.01
N GLY A 439 -30.76 6.48 12.87
CA GLY A 439 -30.07 7.53 13.61
C GLY A 439 -29.00 6.96 14.55
N VAL A 440 -29.34 5.91 15.30
CA VAL A 440 -28.40 5.22 16.19
C VAL A 440 -27.24 4.60 15.40
N SER A 441 -27.47 4.06 14.21
CA SER A 441 -26.38 3.48 13.40
C SER A 441 -25.31 4.51 13.03
N LEU A 442 -25.66 5.79 12.91
CA LEU A 442 -24.68 6.86 12.67
C LEU A 442 -23.69 6.99 13.83
N LEU A 443 -24.16 6.84 15.08
CA LEU A 443 -23.31 6.91 16.28
C LEU A 443 -22.23 5.81 16.30
N PHE A 444 -22.54 4.66 15.72
CA PHE A 444 -21.63 3.53 15.60
C PHE A 444 -20.62 3.70 14.45
N LEU A 445 -20.84 4.68 13.56
CA LEU A 445 -19.96 5.00 12.44
C LEU A 445 -19.33 6.39 12.60
N LEU A 446 -19.20 6.88 13.83
CA LEU A 446 -18.50 8.13 14.09
C LEU A 446 -16.98 7.89 14.14
N PRO A 447 -16.17 8.72 13.47
CA PRO A 447 -14.72 8.67 13.59
C PRO A 447 -14.32 9.03 15.02
N ASN A 448 -13.24 8.43 15.52
CA ASN A 448 -12.75 8.62 16.88
C ASN A 448 -12.29 10.06 17.16
N VAL A 449 -13.21 10.90 17.62
CA VAL A 449 -12.95 12.31 17.96
C VAL A 449 -12.02 12.49 19.17
N SER A 450 -11.86 11.46 20.02
CA SER A 450 -11.00 11.54 21.22
C SER A 450 -9.52 11.66 20.90
N TRP A 451 -9.12 11.31 19.69
CA TRP A 451 -7.75 11.39 19.21
C TRP A 451 -7.21 12.82 19.06
N GLY A 452 -8.10 13.81 19.09
CA GLY A 452 -7.73 15.21 18.92
C GLY A 452 -7.01 15.48 17.60
N ARG A 453 -6.27 16.59 17.54
CA ARG A 453 -5.56 17.00 16.31
C ARG A 453 -4.44 16.04 15.91
N SER A 454 -3.72 15.47 16.88
CA SER A 454 -2.54 14.64 16.64
C SER A 454 -2.86 13.24 16.11
N GLY A 455 -4.02 12.66 16.44
CA GLY A 455 -4.38 11.35 15.89
C GLY A 455 -5.01 11.41 14.49
N TRP A 456 -5.48 12.57 14.03
CA TRP A 456 -6.05 12.74 12.67
C TRP A 456 -5.15 13.52 11.71
N SER A 457 -4.08 14.15 12.20
CA SER A 457 -3.15 14.90 11.34
C SER A 457 -1.72 14.82 11.83
N THR A 458 -0.81 14.83 10.86
CA THR A 458 0.63 14.81 11.09
C THR A 458 1.25 16.13 10.60
N PRO A 459 2.20 16.74 11.34
CA PRO A 459 2.95 17.89 10.87
C PRO A 459 3.87 17.50 9.71
N MET A 460 3.97 18.37 8.71
CA MET A 460 4.94 18.23 7.62
C MET A 460 6.29 18.75 8.10
N ASP A 461 7.05 17.90 8.78
CA ASP A 461 8.32 18.28 9.39
C ASP A 461 9.44 18.39 8.35
N ILE A 462 9.83 19.63 8.05
CA ILE A 462 10.93 19.96 7.12
C ILE A 462 12.03 20.65 7.93
N PRO A 463 13.28 20.13 7.93
CA PRO A 463 14.37 20.75 8.65
C PRO A 463 14.64 22.18 8.18
N SER A 464 15.03 23.07 9.10
CA SER A 464 15.30 24.48 8.82
C SER A 464 16.32 24.71 7.70
N PHE A 465 17.25 23.77 7.52
CA PHE A 465 18.21 23.77 6.41
C PHE A 465 17.54 23.81 5.03
N PHE A 466 16.42 23.09 4.86
CA PHE A 466 15.68 23.03 3.59
C PHE A 466 14.65 24.17 3.45
N LEU A 467 14.27 24.85 4.55
CA LEU A 467 13.37 26.00 4.52
C LEU A 467 14.03 27.28 3.96
N LYS A 468 15.36 27.30 3.83
CA LYS A 468 16.14 28.47 3.40
C LYS A 468 16.91 28.16 2.11
N PRO A 469 16.49 28.68 0.96
CA PRO A 469 17.20 28.52 -0.32
C PRO A 469 18.70 28.81 -0.25
N SER A 470 19.09 29.89 0.43
CA SER A 470 20.50 30.30 0.57
C SER A 470 21.37 29.27 1.32
N GLU A 471 20.79 28.44 2.18
CA GLU A 471 21.55 27.41 2.90
C GLU A 471 21.73 26.15 2.04
N TYR A 472 20.63 25.54 1.57
CA TYR A 472 20.74 24.26 0.85
C TYR A 472 21.31 24.42 -0.56
N GLN A 473 21.01 25.50 -1.30
CA GLN A 473 21.51 25.68 -2.68
C GLN A 473 23.03 25.87 -2.72
N ARG A 474 23.63 26.41 -1.65
CA ARG A 474 25.09 26.55 -1.52
C ARG A 474 25.79 25.20 -1.31
N ILE A 475 25.14 24.28 -0.59
CA ILE A 475 25.74 23.02 -0.14
C ILE A 475 25.41 21.86 -1.09
N ILE A 476 24.18 21.81 -1.59
CA ILE A 476 23.65 20.77 -2.50
C ILE A 476 23.64 21.32 -3.93
N PRO A 477 24.49 20.81 -4.82
CA PRO A 477 24.49 21.22 -6.22
C PRO A 477 23.14 20.92 -6.88
N HIS A 478 22.70 21.84 -7.74
CA HIS A 478 21.48 21.67 -8.52
C HIS A 478 21.52 20.36 -9.32
N ASN A 479 20.39 19.64 -9.32
CA ASN A 479 20.18 18.39 -10.04
C ASN A 479 21.18 17.27 -9.71
N SER A 480 21.82 17.34 -8.53
CA SER A 480 22.70 16.28 -8.06
C SER A 480 21.92 15.16 -7.37
N ASN A 481 22.46 13.94 -7.42
CA ASN A 481 21.88 12.81 -6.70
C ASN A 481 22.26 12.91 -5.21
N VAL A 482 21.25 12.86 -4.35
CA VAL A 482 21.35 13.04 -2.90
C VAL A 482 20.71 11.84 -2.22
N LEU A 483 21.43 11.25 -1.27
CA LEU A 483 20.87 10.23 -0.39
C LEU A 483 20.58 10.87 0.98
N ILE A 484 19.39 10.65 1.51
CA ILE A 484 18.97 11.25 2.79
C ILE A 484 18.73 10.15 3.83
N PHE A 485 19.25 10.34 5.04
CA PHE A 485 18.92 9.55 6.23
C PHE A 485 17.99 10.32 7.17
N PRO A 486 17.00 9.65 7.81
CA PRO A 486 16.74 8.21 7.77
C PRO A 486 16.28 7.69 6.40
N TYR A 487 16.55 6.41 6.13
CA TYR A 487 16.43 5.81 4.80
C TYR A 487 15.00 5.30 4.55
N GLY A 488 14.48 5.45 3.33
CA GLY A 488 13.20 4.86 2.95
C GLY A 488 12.01 5.39 3.76
N SER A 489 11.13 4.50 4.22
CA SER A 489 9.91 4.82 4.99
C SER A 489 10.19 5.51 6.32
N TYR A 490 11.38 5.35 6.89
CA TYR A 490 11.75 5.96 8.16
C TYR A 490 12.00 7.47 8.06
N GLY A 491 12.17 8.00 6.84
CA GLY A 491 12.53 9.40 6.62
C GLY A 491 11.64 10.14 5.66
N ASN A 492 11.69 11.46 5.77
CA ASN A 492 10.84 12.36 4.99
C ASN A 492 11.62 13.03 3.84
N GLY A 493 12.46 12.25 3.15
CA GLY A 493 13.31 12.78 2.06
C GLY A 493 12.48 13.36 0.92
N ILE A 494 11.36 12.71 0.58
CA ILE A 494 10.41 13.16 -0.45
C ILE A 494 9.81 14.52 -0.09
N ALA A 495 9.41 14.75 1.17
CA ALA A 495 8.94 16.06 1.61
C ALA A 495 9.97 17.16 1.39
N MET A 496 11.25 16.88 1.69
CA MET A 496 12.33 17.85 1.48
C MET A 496 12.51 18.16 0.00
N GLN A 497 12.46 17.13 -0.86
CA GLN A 497 12.58 17.30 -2.30
C GLN A 497 11.44 18.17 -2.86
N ILE A 498 10.18 17.86 -2.53
CA ILE A 498 8.99 18.62 -2.95
C ILE A 498 9.08 20.06 -2.46
N HIS A 499 9.46 20.27 -1.20
CA HIS A 499 9.57 21.62 -0.65
C HIS A 499 10.62 22.47 -1.36
N THR A 500 11.69 21.83 -1.84
CA THR A 500 12.74 22.50 -2.63
C THR A 500 12.44 22.57 -4.13
N ASP A 501 11.21 22.27 -4.56
CA ASP A 501 10.79 22.23 -5.97
C ASP A 501 11.72 21.38 -6.84
N PHE A 502 11.97 20.14 -6.40
CA PHE A 502 12.81 19.17 -7.12
C PHE A 502 14.26 19.63 -7.40
N TRP A 503 14.82 20.53 -6.56
CA TRP A 503 16.19 21.05 -6.68
C TRP A 503 17.28 19.97 -6.81
N PHE A 504 17.05 18.81 -6.19
CA PHE A 504 17.95 17.66 -6.23
C PHE A 504 17.16 16.38 -6.51
N ARG A 505 17.89 15.35 -6.97
CA ARG A 505 17.34 14.02 -7.21
C ARG A 505 17.64 13.12 -6.02
N LEU A 506 16.63 12.47 -5.49
CA LEU A 506 16.74 11.53 -4.41
C LEU A 506 17.24 10.17 -4.92
N ALA A 507 18.30 9.67 -4.30
CA ALA A 507 18.83 8.32 -4.53
C ALA A 507 18.04 7.25 -3.76
N ASN A 508 17.25 7.67 -2.77
CA ASN A 508 16.40 6.83 -1.94
C ASN A 508 15.08 7.57 -1.61
N GLY A 509 14.05 6.85 -1.19
CA GLY A 509 12.82 7.46 -0.69
C GLY A 509 11.71 6.44 -0.59
N TYR A 510 10.56 6.88 -0.09
CA TYR A 510 9.41 6.02 0.18
C TYR A 510 8.27 6.26 -0.81
N TRP A 511 8.08 5.32 -1.73
CA TRP A 511 6.93 5.31 -2.64
C TRP A 511 6.56 3.84 -2.93
N GLY A 512 6.25 3.11 -1.85
CA GLY A 512 6.21 1.66 -1.84
C GLY A 512 7.61 1.02 -1.82
N ILE A 513 7.70 -0.22 -2.29
CA ILE A 513 8.91 -1.06 -2.24
C ILE A 513 10.03 -0.46 -3.13
N PRO A 514 11.31 -0.59 -2.76
CA PRO A 514 12.42 -0.20 -3.62
C PRO A 514 12.33 -0.83 -5.01
N PRO A 515 12.74 -0.12 -6.08
CA PRO A 515 12.88 -0.71 -7.40
C PRO A 515 13.73 -1.99 -7.34
N SER A 516 13.33 -3.00 -8.11
CA SER A 516 14.01 -4.32 -8.15
C SER A 516 15.54 -4.21 -8.26
N LYS A 517 16.03 -3.29 -9.10
CA LYS A 517 17.45 -3.01 -9.28
C LYS A 517 18.22 -2.67 -8.00
N TYR A 518 17.56 -2.03 -7.03
CA TYR A 518 18.14 -1.68 -5.73
C TYR A 518 17.67 -2.60 -4.62
N GLY A 519 16.49 -3.21 -4.75
CA GLY A 519 15.95 -4.18 -3.80
C GLY A 519 16.82 -5.43 -3.62
N GLU A 520 17.65 -5.77 -4.61
CA GLU A 520 18.60 -6.89 -4.52
C GLU A 520 19.88 -6.57 -3.73
N TRP A 521 20.13 -5.30 -3.37
CA TRP A 521 21.33 -4.91 -2.62
C TRP A 521 21.12 -5.16 -1.12
N PRO A 522 21.96 -5.97 -0.44
CA PRO A 522 21.74 -6.28 0.98
C PRO A 522 21.76 -5.02 1.87
N VAL A 523 22.66 -4.07 1.60
CA VAL A 523 22.67 -2.78 2.31
C VAL A 523 21.35 -1.99 2.15
N VAL A 524 20.68 -2.07 1.00
CA VAL A 524 19.38 -1.43 0.79
C VAL A 524 18.31 -2.15 1.59
N GLN A 525 18.29 -3.49 1.57
CA GLN A 525 17.33 -4.26 2.37
C GLN A 525 17.48 -3.98 3.87
N GLN A 526 18.72 -3.93 4.38
CA GLN A 526 18.99 -3.65 5.78
C GLN A 526 18.54 -2.24 6.18
N LEU A 527 18.87 -1.23 5.38
CA LEU A 527 18.44 0.17 5.60
C LEU A 527 16.92 0.37 5.39
N TRP A 528 16.28 -0.49 4.62
CA TRP A 528 14.83 -0.45 4.39
C TRP A 528 14.05 -1.10 5.53
N LEU A 529 14.57 -2.18 6.10
CA LEU A 529 13.91 -2.94 7.16
C LEU A 529 14.19 -2.37 8.55
N LEU A 530 15.33 -1.72 8.76
CA LEU A 530 15.74 -1.24 10.08
C LEU A 530 16.03 0.26 10.06
N PRO A 531 15.64 1.02 11.10
CA PRO A 531 15.99 2.43 11.20
C PRO A 531 17.49 2.63 11.48
N ALA A 532 18.16 1.64 12.08
CA ALA A 532 19.57 1.72 12.43
C ALA A 532 20.46 1.75 11.17
N ILE A 533 21.47 2.63 11.17
CA ILE A 533 22.50 2.65 10.13
C ILE A 533 23.66 1.76 10.59
N PRO A 534 23.85 0.59 9.98
CA PRO A 534 24.93 -0.31 10.35
C PRO A 534 26.28 0.25 9.87
N HIS A 535 27.37 -0.14 10.54
CA HIS A 535 28.71 0.39 10.24
C HIS A 535 29.80 -0.65 10.48
N ASN A 536 30.29 -1.26 9.41
CA ASN A 536 31.51 -2.07 9.37
C ASN A 536 32.11 -1.99 7.95
N ALA A 537 33.31 -2.53 7.77
CA ALA A 537 34.04 -2.45 6.51
C ALA A 537 33.31 -3.13 5.33
N ALA A 538 32.62 -4.25 5.57
CA ALA A 538 31.86 -4.96 4.54
C ALA A 538 30.68 -4.10 4.05
N ILE A 539 29.91 -3.55 4.99
CA ILE A 539 28.79 -2.64 4.73
C ILE A 539 29.27 -1.33 4.10
N ALA A 540 30.43 -0.80 4.52
CA ALA A 540 31.01 0.39 3.91
C ALA A 540 31.33 0.18 2.43
N VAL A 541 31.83 -1.01 2.05
CA VAL A 541 32.06 -1.37 0.64
C VAL A 541 30.74 -1.50 -0.12
N GLN A 542 29.72 -2.13 0.46
CA GLN A 542 28.39 -2.21 -0.15
C GLN A 542 27.80 -0.82 -0.40
N PHE A 543 27.82 0.02 0.64
CA PHE A 543 27.28 1.38 0.57
C PHE A 543 28.09 2.25 -0.40
N ALA A 544 29.42 2.15 -0.43
CA ALA A 544 30.25 2.87 -1.40
C ALA A 544 29.96 2.44 -2.85
N GLY A 545 29.76 1.14 -3.08
CA GLY A 545 29.33 0.60 -4.36
C GLY A 545 27.97 1.16 -4.79
N LEU A 546 27.02 1.21 -3.87
CA LEU A 546 25.69 1.79 -4.08
C LEU A 546 25.76 3.29 -4.39
N LEU A 547 26.47 4.07 -3.57
CA LEU A 547 26.67 5.52 -3.78
C LEU A 547 27.29 5.80 -5.14
N LYS A 548 28.25 4.98 -5.59
CA LYS A 548 28.85 5.11 -6.93
C LYS A 548 27.88 4.69 -8.03
N ASN A 549 27.16 3.58 -7.87
CA ASN A 549 26.18 3.08 -8.84
C ASN A 549 25.06 4.11 -9.07
N GLN A 550 24.61 4.76 -7.98
CA GLN A 550 23.61 5.81 -7.99
C GLN A 550 24.18 7.20 -8.26
N GLY A 551 25.50 7.36 -8.46
CA GLY A 551 26.12 8.66 -8.73
C GLY A 551 25.90 9.71 -7.64
N VAL A 552 25.75 9.29 -6.37
CA VAL A 552 25.44 10.17 -5.24
C VAL A 552 26.57 11.15 -5.00
N ARG A 553 26.26 12.45 -4.98
CA ARG A 553 27.22 13.53 -4.71
C ARG A 553 27.10 14.08 -3.30
N ARG A 554 25.93 13.93 -2.67
CA ARG A 554 25.68 14.37 -1.30
C ARG A 554 24.98 13.28 -0.51
N VAL A 555 25.44 13.10 0.72
CA VAL A 555 24.66 12.38 1.74
C VAL A 555 24.22 13.39 2.78
N VAL A 556 22.93 13.44 3.05
CA VAL A 556 22.32 14.28 4.09
C VAL A 556 21.85 13.33 5.20
N ALA A 557 22.10 13.67 6.45
CA ALA A 557 21.57 12.91 7.57
C ALA A 557 20.96 13.85 8.61
N LEU A 558 19.73 13.55 8.99
CA LEU A 558 19.02 14.24 10.06
C LEU A 558 19.43 13.69 11.42
N SER A 559 19.23 14.45 12.50
CA SER A 559 19.38 13.89 13.85
C SER A 559 18.26 12.90 14.18
N PRO A 560 18.55 11.80 14.90
CA PRO A 560 19.84 11.39 15.48
C PRO A 560 20.78 10.64 14.50
N TYR A 561 20.37 10.42 13.25
CA TYR A 561 21.08 9.62 12.24
C TYR A 561 22.40 10.22 11.74
N ALA A 562 22.67 11.50 11.98
CA ALA A 562 23.91 12.16 11.58
C ALA A 562 25.18 11.49 12.16
N LEU A 563 25.12 11.02 13.41
CA LEU A 563 26.26 10.37 14.05
C LEU A 563 26.54 8.96 13.47
N PRO A 564 25.56 8.04 13.39
CA PRO A 564 25.81 6.72 12.80
C PRO A 564 26.10 6.80 11.29
N ALA A 565 25.44 7.68 10.52
CA ALA A 565 25.81 7.94 9.13
C ALA A 565 27.27 8.41 9.01
N GLY A 566 27.72 9.28 9.93
CA GLY A 566 29.10 9.74 10.00
C GLY A 566 30.12 8.63 10.27
N ARG A 567 29.77 7.60 11.06
CA ARG A 567 30.64 6.44 11.29
C ARG A 567 30.84 5.63 10.01
N LEU A 568 29.74 5.29 9.33
CA LEU A 568 29.77 4.57 8.05
C LEU A 568 30.53 5.36 6.98
N LEU A 569 30.23 6.66 6.84
CA LEU A 569 30.85 7.52 5.83
C LEU A 569 32.33 7.81 6.06
N LYS A 570 32.85 7.62 7.28
CA LYS A 570 34.28 7.76 7.59
C LYS A 570 35.11 6.64 6.96
N GLU A 571 34.51 5.46 6.77
CA GLU A 571 35.15 4.29 6.16
C GLU A 571 35.19 4.37 4.63
N ILE A 572 34.47 5.33 4.02
CA ILE A 572 34.35 5.46 2.56
C ILE A 572 35.33 6.51 2.03
N PRO A 573 36.31 6.14 1.19
CA PRO A 573 37.27 7.08 0.64
C PRO A 573 36.60 8.19 -0.20
N GLY A 574 37.07 9.43 -0.09
CA GLY A 574 36.48 10.55 -0.83
C GLY A 574 35.14 11.05 -0.29
N SER A 575 34.71 10.56 0.87
CA SER A 575 33.67 11.17 1.70
C SER A 575 34.26 12.27 2.58
N ARG A 576 33.63 13.45 2.62
CA ARG A 576 34.03 14.56 3.50
C ARG A 576 32.80 15.26 4.05
N LYS A 577 32.72 15.43 5.37
CA LYS A 577 31.69 16.28 5.99
C LYS A 577 31.95 17.74 5.60
N ILE A 578 30.96 18.39 4.99
CA ILE A 578 31.06 19.77 4.50
C ILE A 578 30.11 20.73 5.23
N TYR A 579 29.12 20.21 5.95
CA TYR A 579 28.19 21.01 6.73
C TYR A 579 27.75 20.25 7.98
N SER A 580 27.58 20.99 9.08
CA SER A 580 27.00 20.52 10.34
C SER A 580 26.22 21.68 10.94
N GLY A 581 24.90 21.57 10.94
CA GLY A 581 23.99 22.57 11.48
C GLY A 581 22.99 21.94 12.47
N PRO A 582 22.03 22.73 12.97
CA PRO A 582 20.98 22.21 13.84
C PRO A 582 20.22 21.07 13.14
N HIS A 583 20.27 19.89 13.75
CA HIS A 583 19.59 18.67 13.30
C HIS A 583 19.95 18.13 11.91
N VAL A 584 20.92 18.71 11.19
CA VAL A 584 21.31 18.31 9.82
C VAL A 584 22.82 18.29 9.65
N ALA A 585 23.34 17.21 9.05
CA ALA A 585 24.72 17.13 8.59
C ALA A 585 24.77 16.73 7.11
N VAL A 586 25.75 17.26 6.37
CA VAL A 586 25.92 16.97 4.94
C VAL A 586 27.36 16.57 4.63
N TRP A 587 27.51 15.50 3.84
CA TRP A 587 28.78 15.01 3.32
C TRP A 587 28.83 15.17 1.81
N SER A 588 29.99 15.61 1.32
CA SER A 588 30.35 15.53 -0.10
C SER A 588 30.92 14.14 -0.37
N ILE A 589 30.41 13.49 -1.42
CA ILE A 589 30.90 12.20 -1.90
C ILE A 589 31.58 12.41 -3.25
N SER A 590 32.74 11.78 -3.43
CA SER A 590 33.42 11.67 -4.72
C SER A 590 33.23 10.26 -5.28
N PRO A 591 32.22 9.99 -6.13
CA PRO A 591 31.89 8.62 -6.58
C PRO A 591 33.08 7.82 -7.13
N ALA A 592 33.98 8.48 -7.86
CA ALA A 592 35.18 7.84 -8.41
C ALA A 592 36.16 7.37 -7.33
N LYS A 593 36.24 8.07 -6.20
CA LYS A 593 37.09 7.72 -5.05
C LYS A 593 36.40 6.75 -4.10
N ALA A 594 35.08 6.85 -3.96
CA ALA A 594 34.27 6.02 -3.06
C ALA A 594 34.44 4.53 -3.35
N PHE A 595 34.44 4.14 -4.62
CA PHE A 595 34.61 2.75 -5.03
C PHE A 595 35.45 2.66 -6.30
N SER A 596 36.45 1.77 -6.32
CA SER A 596 37.33 1.56 -7.48
C SER A 596 36.70 0.59 -8.50
N GLY A 597 36.74 0.94 -9.79
CA GLY A 597 36.10 0.15 -10.87
C GLY A 597 34.59 0.36 -10.97
N THR A 598 33.93 -0.33 -11.91
CA THR A 598 32.48 -0.23 -12.11
C THR A 598 31.74 -1.10 -11.08
N PRO A 599 30.85 -0.55 -10.25
CA PRO A 599 30.14 -1.32 -9.23
C PRO A 599 29.00 -2.12 -9.88
N SER A 600 29.17 -3.43 -9.98
CA SER A 600 28.09 -4.40 -10.19
C SER A 600 27.73 -5.02 -8.84
N LEU A 601 26.50 -5.53 -8.69
CA LEU A 601 26.10 -6.20 -7.45
C LEU A 601 27.10 -7.32 -7.08
N SER A 602 27.44 -8.17 -8.05
CA SER A 602 28.44 -9.25 -7.88
C SER A 602 29.83 -8.76 -7.46
N SER A 603 30.34 -7.66 -8.04
CA SER A 603 31.68 -7.15 -7.70
C SER A 603 31.71 -6.46 -6.34
N VAL A 604 30.58 -5.91 -5.91
CA VAL A 604 30.40 -5.32 -4.58
C VAL A 604 30.28 -6.42 -3.52
N LEU A 605 29.43 -7.42 -3.75
CA LEU A 605 29.24 -8.56 -2.83
C LEU A 605 30.54 -9.33 -2.64
N SER A 606 31.23 -9.67 -3.73
CA SER A 606 32.52 -10.37 -3.66
C SER A 606 33.56 -9.66 -2.78
N ARG A 607 33.61 -8.32 -2.80
CA ARG A 607 34.51 -7.55 -1.92
C ARG A 607 33.98 -7.45 -0.48
N SER A 608 32.67 -7.30 -0.31
CA SER A 608 32.00 -7.27 0.99
C SER A 608 32.23 -8.58 1.74
N ASP A 609 31.97 -9.71 1.09
CA ASP A 609 32.04 -11.05 1.66
C ASP A 609 33.47 -11.41 2.06
N LEU A 610 34.45 -11.00 1.25
CA LEU A 610 35.86 -11.11 1.60
C LEU A 610 36.21 -10.34 2.88
N LEU A 611 35.73 -9.10 3.02
CA LEU A 611 35.98 -8.29 4.22
C LEU A 611 35.28 -8.85 5.45
N GLN A 612 34.05 -9.36 5.29
CA GLN A 612 33.32 -10.03 6.37
C GLN A 612 34.06 -11.29 6.83
N PHE A 613 34.47 -12.15 5.89
CA PHE A 613 35.26 -13.34 6.19
C PHE A 613 36.57 -12.98 6.93
N GLN A 614 37.29 -11.97 6.43
CA GLN A 614 38.54 -11.53 7.05
C GLN A 614 38.33 -10.90 8.43
N ALA A 615 37.26 -10.13 8.63
CA ALA A 615 36.93 -9.57 9.94
C ALA A 615 36.70 -10.67 10.98
N LEU A 616 35.92 -11.70 10.62
CA LEU A 616 35.67 -12.86 11.48
C LEU A 616 36.95 -13.65 11.77
N ASN A 617 37.74 -13.95 10.73
CA ASN A 617 38.98 -14.70 10.88
C ASN A 617 40.00 -13.93 11.74
N ASN A 618 40.15 -12.63 11.50
CA ASN A 618 41.07 -11.78 12.27
C ASN A 618 40.63 -11.65 13.73
N ALA A 619 39.33 -11.47 14.01
CA ALA A 619 38.80 -11.43 15.37
C ALA A 619 39.07 -12.73 16.14
N ALA A 620 38.82 -13.88 15.51
CA ALA A 620 39.12 -15.19 16.08
C ALA A 620 40.62 -15.38 16.33
N ARG A 621 41.47 -14.99 15.37
CA ARG A 621 42.94 -15.07 15.52
C ARG A 621 43.46 -14.17 16.64
N MET A 622 42.94 -12.94 16.76
CA MET A 622 43.33 -12.03 17.84
C MET A 622 43.01 -12.60 19.22
N TRP A 623 41.86 -13.28 19.36
CA TRP A 623 41.53 -14.02 20.58
C TRP A 623 42.54 -15.15 20.84
N LEU A 624 42.76 -16.00 19.84
CA LEU A 624 43.59 -17.20 19.96
C LEU A 624 45.09 -16.92 20.11
N ILE A 625 45.58 -15.76 19.66
CA ILE A 625 46.94 -15.30 19.94
C ILE A 625 47.09 -14.97 21.43
N ARG A 626 46.05 -14.38 22.04
CA ARG A 626 46.05 -14.03 23.47
C ARG A 626 45.74 -15.24 24.36
N HIS A 627 45.01 -16.22 23.84
CA HIS A 627 44.60 -17.44 24.55
C HIS A 627 44.80 -18.68 23.67
N PRO A 628 46.06 -19.14 23.49
CA PRO A 628 46.35 -20.28 22.63
C PRO A 628 45.53 -21.53 22.98
N GLY A 629 44.96 -22.17 21.97
CA GLY A 629 44.13 -23.38 22.10
C GLY A 629 42.74 -23.19 22.73
N ASP A 630 42.32 -21.97 23.10
CA ASP A 630 40.99 -21.72 23.67
C ASP A 630 39.95 -21.36 22.59
N VAL A 631 39.56 -22.35 21.78
CA VAL A 631 38.57 -22.18 20.70
C VAL A 631 37.11 -22.25 21.19
N GLY A 632 36.87 -22.82 22.38
CA GLY A 632 35.54 -23.06 22.93
C GLY A 632 34.59 -21.85 22.97
N PRO A 633 35.05 -20.65 23.38
CA PRO A 633 34.19 -19.48 23.49
C PRO A 633 33.97 -18.74 22.16
N LEU A 634 34.59 -19.18 21.05
CA LEU A 634 34.46 -18.50 19.77
C LEU A 634 33.00 -18.50 19.29
N SER A 635 32.41 -17.30 19.26
CA SER A 635 31.13 -16.98 18.66
C SER A 635 31.13 -15.48 18.32
N PRO A 636 30.27 -15.02 17.40
CA PRO A 636 30.10 -13.59 17.14
C PRO A 636 29.82 -12.78 18.41
N ALA A 637 28.85 -13.22 19.22
CA ALA A 637 28.46 -12.53 20.46
C ALA A 637 29.64 -12.39 21.44
N PHE A 638 30.44 -13.45 21.56
CA PHE A 638 31.62 -13.43 22.40
C PHE A 638 32.66 -12.45 21.87
N LEU A 639 32.98 -12.50 20.58
CA LEU A 639 33.99 -11.62 19.96
C LEU A 639 33.55 -10.14 20.01
N GLU A 640 32.27 -9.85 19.84
CA GLU A 640 31.70 -8.51 20.02
C GLU A 640 31.80 -8.03 21.47
N SER A 641 31.47 -8.88 22.45
CA SER A 641 31.57 -8.55 23.88
C SER A 641 32.99 -8.23 24.35
N ARG A 642 34.00 -8.69 23.60
CA ARG A 642 35.43 -8.43 23.84
C ARG A 642 35.97 -7.29 22.98
N HIS A 643 35.12 -6.60 22.22
CA HIS A 643 35.50 -5.56 21.26
C HIS A 643 36.52 -6.04 20.21
N LEU A 644 36.53 -7.33 19.89
CA LEU A 644 37.37 -7.93 18.84
C LEU A 644 36.64 -7.94 17.49
N LEU A 645 35.32 -8.02 17.50
CA LEU A 645 34.44 -7.88 16.34
C LEU A 645 33.55 -6.64 16.52
N ASN A 646 33.26 -5.94 15.42
CA ASN A 646 32.36 -4.78 15.45
C ASN A 646 30.94 -5.26 15.73
N SER A 647 30.24 -4.63 16.69
CA SER A 647 28.87 -5.02 17.07
C SER A 647 27.81 -4.83 15.98
N SER A 648 28.16 -4.21 14.85
CA SER A 648 27.26 -4.04 13.71
C SER A 648 27.18 -5.26 12.78
N PHE A 649 28.07 -6.24 12.94
CA PHE A 649 27.89 -7.57 12.31
C PHE A 649 26.64 -8.26 12.89
N GLY A 650 26.36 -8.00 14.18
CA GLY A 650 25.14 -8.39 14.87
C GLY A 650 25.19 -9.86 15.25
N ALA A 651 25.30 -10.17 16.53
CA ALA A 651 25.29 -11.57 16.97
C ALA A 651 23.88 -12.06 17.27
N ILE A 652 23.51 -13.23 16.72
CA ILE A 652 22.22 -13.85 17.03
C ILE A 652 22.21 -14.31 18.49
N ALA A 653 21.43 -13.62 19.33
CA ALA A 653 21.35 -13.81 20.79
C ALA A 653 20.65 -15.11 21.25
N ASN A 654 20.73 -16.18 20.47
CA ASN A 654 20.11 -17.48 20.78
C ASN A 654 21.13 -18.46 21.36
N SER A 655 20.69 -19.38 22.23
CA SER A 655 21.54 -20.40 22.86
C SER A 655 21.74 -21.68 22.02
N GLY A 656 21.22 -21.71 20.78
CA GLY A 656 21.27 -22.87 19.86
C GLY A 656 22.33 -22.77 18.75
N ALA A 657 22.13 -23.51 17.65
CA ALA A 657 23.06 -23.54 16.49
C ALA A 657 23.29 -22.15 15.86
N ASN A 658 22.32 -21.25 15.97
CA ASN A 658 22.39 -19.90 15.44
C ASN A 658 23.38 -18.99 16.19
N ARG A 659 23.84 -19.37 17.39
CA ARG A 659 24.77 -18.57 18.21
C ARG A 659 26.11 -18.28 17.53
N TYR A 660 26.44 -19.04 16.50
CA TYR A 660 27.70 -18.95 15.75
C TYR A 660 27.58 -18.07 14.49
N TRP A 661 26.38 -17.60 14.18
CA TRP A 661 26.09 -16.77 13.01
C TRP A 661 25.97 -15.30 13.37
N THR A 662 26.43 -14.44 12.47
CA THR A 662 26.13 -13.00 12.47
C THR A 662 24.82 -12.73 11.73
N ASP A 663 24.20 -11.58 12.01
CA ASP A 663 22.97 -11.12 11.38
C ASP A 663 23.16 -10.88 9.87
N ASP A 664 24.40 -10.58 9.45
CA ASP A 664 24.78 -10.40 8.06
C ASP A 664 25.32 -11.68 7.37
N GLY A 665 25.12 -12.87 7.97
CA GLY A 665 25.32 -14.16 7.28
C GLY A 665 26.74 -14.74 7.34
N GLY A 666 27.55 -14.30 8.29
CA GLY A 666 28.87 -14.85 8.58
C GLY A 666 28.84 -15.85 9.73
N TRP A 667 29.77 -16.80 9.77
CA TRP A 667 29.86 -17.84 10.79
C TRP A 667 31.25 -17.89 11.42
N VAL A 668 31.33 -18.03 12.74
CA VAL A 668 32.59 -18.29 13.45
C VAL A 668 32.34 -19.18 14.67
N GLY A 669 33.14 -20.23 14.80
CA GLY A 669 33.02 -21.16 15.92
C GLY A 669 34.11 -22.23 15.97
N ALA A 670 34.12 -22.99 17.07
CA ALA A 670 35.01 -24.13 17.24
C ALA A 670 34.65 -25.29 16.29
N VAL A 671 35.66 -25.95 15.73
CA VAL A 671 35.53 -27.15 14.88
C VAL A 671 36.39 -28.26 15.49
N GLY A 672 35.89 -28.90 16.55
CA GLY A 672 36.68 -29.84 17.35
C GLY A 672 37.43 -29.15 18.49
N ARG A 673 38.52 -29.77 18.99
CA ARG A 673 39.24 -29.30 20.19
C ARG A 673 40.28 -28.20 19.92
N ASP A 674 40.98 -28.28 18.79
CA ASP A 674 42.15 -27.42 18.49
C ASP A 674 42.02 -26.68 17.15
N MET A 675 40.81 -26.60 16.61
CA MET A 675 40.54 -25.92 15.34
C MET A 675 39.31 -25.04 15.48
N TYR A 676 39.28 -23.98 14.67
CA TYR A 676 38.14 -23.10 14.53
C TYR A 676 37.77 -23.00 13.05
N GLY A 677 36.53 -22.62 12.75
CA GLY A 677 36.09 -22.40 11.39
C GLY A 677 35.54 -20.99 11.22
N ILE A 678 35.62 -20.51 9.98
CA ILE A 678 35.00 -19.28 9.50
C ILE A 678 34.15 -19.66 8.30
N GLY A 679 32.91 -19.18 8.28
CA GLY A 679 31.99 -19.44 7.18
C GLY A 679 31.26 -18.20 6.71
N ILE A 680 30.75 -18.27 5.48
CA ILE A 680 29.95 -17.23 4.85
C ILE A 680 29.12 -17.87 3.73
N THR A 681 27.98 -17.30 3.41
CA THR A 681 27.13 -17.75 2.31
C THR A 681 27.31 -16.86 1.09
N GLY A 682 27.53 -17.45 -0.08
CA GLY A 682 27.72 -16.67 -1.32
C GLY A 682 27.72 -17.53 -2.59
N SER A 683 27.71 -16.86 -3.73
CA SER A 683 27.90 -17.48 -5.04
C SER A 683 29.35 -17.87 -5.27
N GLY A 684 29.60 -18.77 -6.23
CA GLY A 684 30.96 -19.17 -6.57
C GLY A 684 31.88 -17.99 -6.93
N THR A 685 31.32 -16.97 -7.58
CA THR A 685 32.06 -15.73 -7.93
C THR A 685 32.37 -14.86 -6.72
N GLU A 686 31.52 -14.86 -5.69
CA GLU A 686 31.76 -14.13 -4.44
C GLU A 686 32.83 -14.82 -3.57
N ILE A 687 32.79 -16.15 -3.54
CA ILE A 687 33.60 -17.00 -2.67
C ILE A 687 35.02 -17.25 -3.22
N GLU A 688 35.20 -17.24 -4.55
CA GLU A 688 36.49 -17.55 -5.16
C GLU A 688 37.65 -16.65 -4.67
N PRO A 689 37.50 -15.32 -4.52
CA PRO A 689 38.55 -14.48 -3.95
C PRO A 689 38.93 -14.84 -2.51
N ILE A 690 37.96 -15.26 -1.69
CA ILE A 690 38.19 -15.71 -0.31
C ILE A 690 39.06 -16.96 -0.31
N ILE A 691 38.72 -17.95 -1.13
CA ILE A 691 39.50 -19.18 -1.27
C ILE A 691 40.89 -18.90 -1.81
N ARG A 692 41.02 -17.97 -2.77
CA ARG A 692 42.31 -17.59 -3.35
C ARG A 692 43.22 -16.94 -2.31
N GLN A 693 42.68 -16.07 -1.46
CA GLN A 693 43.45 -15.29 -0.50
C GLN A 693 43.72 -16.05 0.81
N ASP A 694 42.70 -16.65 1.41
CA ASP A 694 42.77 -17.29 2.73
C ASP A 694 42.95 -18.82 2.65
N GLY A 695 42.63 -19.43 1.50
CA GLY A 695 42.69 -20.89 1.28
C GLY A 695 44.05 -21.53 1.49
N PRO A 696 45.19 -20.90 1.14
CA PRO A 696 46.51 -21.45 1.45
C PRO A 696 46.76 -21.65 2.95
N THR A 697 46.06 -20.92 3.82
CA THR A 697 46.21 -21.02 5.29
C THR A 697 45.17 -21.94 5.94
N ALA A 698 44.13 -22.33 5.20
CA ALA A 698 43.09 -23.23 5.69
C ALA A 698 43.54 -24.69 5.62
N ARG A 699 43.21 -25.45 6.66
CA ARG A 699 43.46 -26.90 6.72
C ARG A 699 42.45 -27.68 5.89
N ARG A 700 41.20 -27.23 5.89
CA ARG A 700 40.10 -27.80 5.11
C ARG A 700 39.19 -26.69 4.62
N ILE A 701 38.68 -26.85 3.41
CA ILE A 701 37.74 -25.92 2.77
C ILE A 701 36.54 -26.74 2.32
N TYR A 702 35.35 -26.27 2.64
CA TYR A 702 34.09 -26.88 2.24
C TYR A 702 33.27 -25.87 1.45
N PHE A 703 32.91 -26.21 0.21
CA PHE A 703 32.05 -25.37 -0.63
C PHE A 703 31.44 -26.19 -1.80
N PRO A 704 30.11 -26.24 -1.95
CA PRO A 704 29.12 -25.88 -0.92
C PRO A 704 29.21 -26.90 0.23
N TYR A 705 29.18 -26.42 1.47
CA TYR A 705 29.16 -27.27 2.66
C TYR A 705 28.01 -28.31 2.59
N PRO A 706 28.19 -29.57 3.04
CA PRO A 706 29.36 -30.15 3.73
C PRO A 706 30.42 -30.77 2.81
N ARG A 707 30.40 -30.49 1.50
CA ARG A 707 31.34 -31.13 0.56
C ARG A 707 32.71 -30.47 0.63
N GLN A 708 33.75 -31.26 0.92
CA GLN A 708 35.12 -30.77 0.93
C GLN A 708 35.55 -30.40 -0.49
N LEU A 709 36.07 -29.19 -0.64
CA LEU A 709 36.58 -28.64 -1.87
C LEU A 709 38.08 -28.92 -1.98
N THR A 710 38.48 -29.67 -3.01
CA THR A 710 39.87 -29.97 -3.33
C THR A 710 40.39 -29.03 -4.41
N LYS A 711 41.71 -28.77 -4.45
CA LYS A 711 42.34 -27.87 -5.43
C LYS A 711 41.95 -28.16 -6.89
N ALA A 712 41.75 -29.45 -7.23
CA ALA A 712 41.34 -29.88 -8.57
C ALA A 712 39.94 -29.40 -8.99
N ARG A 713 39.09 -29.00 -8.03
CA ARG A 713 37.70 -28.57 -8.29
C ARG A 713 37.53 -27.05 -8.24
N TYR A 714 38.62 -26.29 -8.08
CA TYR A 714 38.54 -24.82 -7.96
C TYR A 714 37.98 -24.18 -9.24
N SER A 715 38.29 -24.74 -10.40
CA SER A 715 37.79 -24.27 -11.70
C SER A 715 36.26 -24.36 -11.86
N VAL A 716 35.59 -25.21 -11.06
CA VAL A 716 34.13 -25.46 -11.17
C VAL A 716 33.33 -24.55 -10.23
N ILE A 717 34.00 -23.86 -9.30
CA ILE A 717 33.37 -23.03 -8.28
C ILE A 717 32.48 -21.95 -8.90
N HIS A 718 32.94 -21.32 -9.99
CA HIS A 718 32.20 -20.28 -10.70
C HIS A 718 30.80 -20.67 -11.20
N HIS A 719 30.52 -21.96 -11.35
CA HIS A 719 29.21 -22.45 -11.78
C HIS A 719 28.21 -22.64 -10.62
N ILE A 720 28.66 -22.52 -9.37
CA ILE A 720 27.81 -22.63 -8.19
C ILE A 720 27.06 -21.33 -7.99
N ARG A 721 25.73 -21.39 -8.11
CA ARG A 721 24.86 -20.21 -7.97
C ARG A 721 24.81 -19.67 -6.54
N SER A 722 24.85 -20.54 -5.54
CA SER A 722 24.85 -20.18 -4.12
C SER A 722 25.29 -21.39 -3.29
N GLY A 723 25.98 -21.14 -2.17
CA GLY A 723 26.34 -22.16 -1.20
C GLY A 723 27.00 -21.58 0.05
N GLU A 724 27.13 -22.41 1.08
CA GLU A 724 27.86 -22.08 2.30
C GLU A 724 29.34 -22.46 2.15
N LEU A 725 30.22 -21.49 2.36
CA LEU A 725 31.65 -21.71 2.54
C LEU A 725 31.93 -21.98 4.03
N LEU A 726 32.73 -23.00 4.31
CA LEU A 726 33.36 -23.19 5.62
C LEU A 726 34.85 -23.47 5.44
N MET A 727 35.70 -22.64 6.04
CA MET A 727 37.16 -22.83 6.07
C MET A 727 37.60 -23.10 7.50
N VAL A 728 38.33 -24.20 7.67
CA VAL A 728 38.80 -24.67 8.98
C VAL A 728 40.28 -24.36 9.14
N PHE A 729 40.63 -23.74 10.26
CA PHE A 729 41.97 -23.29 10.60
C PHE A 729 42.45 -23.96 11.90
N SER A 730 43.76 -24.10 12.04
CA SER A 730 44.35 -24.63 13.28
C SER A 730 44.54 -23.51 14.30
N ALA A 731 44.18 -23.76 15.56
CA ALA A 731 44.50 -22.85 16.64
C ALA A 731 46.00 -22.92 16.98
N PRO A 732 46.64 -21.81 17.40
CA PRO A 732 47.99 -21.85 17.93
C PRO A 732 48.09 -22.82 19.12
N PRO A 733 49.11 -23.69 19.19
CA PRO A 733 49.26 -24.62 20.29
C PRO A 733 49.54 -23.89 21.61
N LYS A 734 49.03 -24.43 22.73
CA LYS A 734 49.23 -23.90 24.08
C LYS A 734 50.71 -23.69 24.48
N SER A 735 51.63 -24.39 23.83
CA SER A 735 53.07 -24.36 24.10
C SER A 735 53.84 -23.22 23.40
N SER A 736 53.18 -22.25 22.77
CA SER A 736 53.83 -21.19 21.96
C SER A 736 54.12 -19.88 22.70
N LEU A 737 53.96 -19.85 24.03
CA LEU A 737 54.38 -18.74 24.90
C LEU A 737 55.45 -19.27 25.88
N HIS A 738 56.69 -19.32 25.40
CA HIS A 738 57.89 -19.32 26.24
C HIS A 738 58.92 -18.39 25.61
#